data_AF-A0A2N3B375-F1
#
_entry.id   AF-A0A2N3B375-F1
#
_cell.length_a   1.000
_cell.length_b   1.000
_cell.length_c   1.000
_cell.angle_alpha   90.00
_cell.angle_beta   90.00
_cell.angle_gamma   90.00
#
_symmetry.space_group_name_H-M   'P 1'
#
loop_
_entity.id
_entity.type
_entity.pdbx_description
1 polymer ?
#
loop_
_entity_poly.entity_id
_entity_poly.type
_entity_poly.pdbx_seq_one_letter_code
_entity_poly.pdbx_strand_id
1 'polypeptide(L)'
;MGAARTPAYRGTAYVVFEELALASYGNRLPQLSFEVFRPLADPDTAEGLTRAVTMIPASGEFVYATQGIRKGGGDSSDPDNLHALADTADMVVALDRLQASAPGVESVSLVVSWFGDDLRAGEARIRPGVELVEKTTVPNTWVVNGVARANAHLVSRDTEDRPNFGGTPADFAVVQAIREMKARGLRVTFYPFILMDVPPGNTRPNPYSDNAAAIGQPAFPWRGRITVAPAAGFAGTVDKTATAAAQVSALFGEAAVGDFAVAGEAVSYTGPADDWGLRRMVLHYAHLCAAAGGVDAFLIGSEMRGLTQVRDGAASYPAVQEFQMLATDVRTILGAGVSLGYAADWSEYFGHQPADGSGDVFFHLDPLWADPEIDFIGIDNYMPLSDWRDGLTHADAAEGWPAIHDRAYLQANIAGGEGFEWFYASAADRSAQIRTPISDGAASKPWVFRYKDLRAWWQSQHFNRPGGVESGTPTAWSPQSKPIWFTELGCPAIDRGANQPNVFVDPKSSESLRPHFSRGWRDDAIQRAYLEATYLWWGEAANNPVSSVYGGRMVHVPECAAWTWDARPYPFFPELGDVWTDGANWRRGHWLTGRLGAVSLAALVRHLCLRAGMPEARIDVSGLWGAVEGYVITALESPRASIAPLARHFGFDAVETEGVIRFRLRGRAAIATIAPDDLVAPRDGDVLELTRGQETELPQALKWQVARADEDYDAAVVEARRITV
;
A
#
# COMPACT_ATOMS: atom_id res chain seq x y z
N MET A 1 28.96 -9.97 -37.00
CA MET A 1 28.69 -8.99 -38.08
C MET A 1 29.43 -7.70 -37.76
N GLY A 2 29.83 -6.90 -38.75
CA GLY A 2 30.45 -5.58 -38.50
C GLY A 2 29.41 -4.45 -38.47
N ALA A 3 29.76 -3.31 -37.87
CA ALA A 3 28.85 -2.17 -37.66
C ALA A 3 28.03 -1.76 -38.90
N ALA A 4 28.62 -1.81 -40.10
CA ALA A 4 27.95 -1.45 -41.35
C ALA A 4 26.84 -2.43 -41.81
N ARG A 5 26.70 -3.60 -41.17
CA ARG A 5 25.70 -4.62 -41.50
C ARG A 5 24.94 -5.13 -40.27
N THR A 6 25.03 -4.41 -39.15
CA THR A 6 24.26 -4.77 -37.95
C THR A 6 22.81 -4.34 -38.14
N PRO A 7 21.84 -5.26 -38.14
CA PRO A 7 20.43 -4.90 -38.25
C PRO A 7 20.00 -4.11 -37.01
N ALA A 8 19.33 -2.97 -37.22
CA ALA A 8 18.72 -2.17 -36.17
C ALA A 8 17.22 -2.48 -36.13
N TYR A 9 16.84 -3.67 -35.61
CA TYR A 9 15.44 -4.08 -35.52
C TYR A 9 14.63 -3.05 -34.73
N ARG A 10 13.58 -2.49 -35.35
CA ARG A 10 12.67 -1.51 -34.72
C ARG A 10 11.32 -2.17 -34.47
N GLY A 11 10.74 -1.94 -33.30
CA GLY A 11 9.44 -2.51 -32.94
C GLY A 11 9.48 -4.03 -32.72
N THR A 12 10.67 -4.60 -32.48
CA THR A 12 10.86 -6.02 -32.17
C THR A 12 11.80 -6.11 -30.99
N ALA A 13 11.36 -6.75 -29.91
CA ALA A 13 12.25 -7.17 -28.83
C ALA A 13 12.99 -8.43 -29.28
N TYR A 14 14.31 -8.44 -29.14
CA TYR A 14 15.15 -9.59 -29.50
C TYR A 14 16.12 -9.88 -28.36
N VAL A 15 16.39 -11.17 -28.13
CA VAL A 15 17.38 -11.65 -27.15
C VAL A 15 18.58 -12.18 -27.93
N VAL A 16 19.79 -11.75 -27.55
CA VAL A 16 21.04 -12.21 -28.14
C VAL A 16 21.76 -13.07 -27.12
N PHE A 17 22.31 -14.19 -27.58
CA PHE A 17 23.19 -15.02 -26.79
C PHE A 17 24.62 -14.86 -27.29
N GLU A 18 25.54 -14.59 -26.37
CA GLU A 18 26.98 -14.58 -26.62
C GLU A 18 27.56 -15.87 -26.04
N GLU A 19 28.29 -16.62 -26.86
CA GLU A 19 29.02 -17.84 -26.45
C GLU A 19 28.18 -18.87 -25.66
N LEU A 20 26.89 -19.03 -25.96
CA LEU A 20 26.01 -19.99 -25.29
C LEU A 20 26.57 -21.42 -25.34
N ALA A 21 26.94 -21.96 -24.18
CA ALA A 21 27.45 -23.32 -24.07
C ALA A 21 26.36 -24.36 -24.39
N LEU A 22 26.52 -25.10 -25.48
CA LEU A 22 25.54 -26.11 -25.93
C LEU A 22 25.76 -27.50 -25.31
N ALA A 23 26.79 -27.69 -24.49
CA ALA A 23 27.18 -28.99 -23.96
C ALA A 23 26.05 -29.64 -23.13
N SER A 24 25.37 -28.87 -22.27
CA SER A 24 24.21 -29.31 -21.48
C SER A 24 22.98 -29.67 -22.33
N TYR A 25 22.94 -29.18 -23.59
CA TYR A 25 21.87 -29.42 -24.55
C TYR A 25 22.26 -30.45 -25.62
N GLY A 26 23.27 -31.29 -25.34
CA GLY A 26 23.73 -32.32 -26.27
C GLY A 26 24.36 -31.76 -27.55
N ASN A 27 24.99 -30.58 -27.46
CA ASN A 27 25.58 -29.83 -28.58
C ASN A 27 24.57 -29.47 -29.69
N ARG A 28 23.32 -29.21 -29.31
CA ARG A 28 22.25 -28.75 -30.21
C ARG A 28 21.68 -27.43 -29.69
N LEU A 29 21.16 -26.60 -30.59
CA LEU A 29 20.45 -25.40 -30.19
C LEU A 29 19.14 -25.82 -29.49
N PRO A 30 18.92 -25.48 -28.21
CA PRO A 30 17.70 -25.84 -27.51
C PRO A 30 16.51 -25.04 -28.05
N GLN A 31 15.30 -25.53 -27.80
CA GLN A 31 14.12 -24.69 -27.84
C GLN A 31 14.15 -23.76 -26.62
N LEU A 32 13.99 -22.47 -26.87
CA LEU A 32 14.04 -21.44 -25.84
C LEU A 32 12.65 -20.86 -25.66
N SER A 33 12.20 -20.81 -24.41
CA SER A 33 10.97 -20.13 -23.99
C SER A 33 11.35 -18.96 -23.11
N PHE A 34 10.63 -17.85 -23.24
CA PHE A 34 10.87 -16.64 -22.45
C PHE A 34 9.57 -16.18 -21.84
N GLU A 35 9.60 -15.87 -20.54
CA GLU A 35 8.59 -15.05 -19.91
C GLU A 35 8.82 -13.59 -20.35
N VAL A 36 7.79 -12.94 -20.89
CA VAL A 36 7.89 -11.58 -21.44
C VAL A 36 6.87 -10.67 -20.79
N PHE A 37 7.36 -9.67 -20.08
CA PHE A 37 6.56 -8.62 -19.48
C PHE A 37 6.48 -7.43 -20.44
N ARG A 38 5.26 -7.00 -20.75
CA ARG A 38 5.00 -5.82 -21.59
C ARG A 38 3.83 -5.03 -21.03
N PRO A 39 4.08 -4.09 -20.09
CA PRO A 39 3.02 -3.24 -19.57
C PRO A 39 2.48 -2.28 -20.64
N LEU A 40 1.26 -1.81 -20.41
CA LEU A 40 0.66 -0.69 -21.12
C LEU A 40 0.62 0.51 -20.17
N ALA A 41 1.70 1.29 -20.16
CA ALA A 41 1.86 2.49 -19.34
C ALA A 41 1.27 3.73 -20.04
N ASP A 42 0.00 3.65 -20.41
CA ASP A 42 -0.75 4.80 -20.92
C ASP A 42 -0.89 5.86 -19.80
N PRO A 43 -1.03 7.17 -20.12
CA PRO A 43 -1.12 8.22 -19.10
C PRO A 43 -2.30 8.11 -18.12
N ASP A 44 -3.25 7.22 -18.38
CA ASP A 44 -4.44 6.98 -17.56
C ASP A 44 -4.49 5.56 -16.96
N THR A 45 -3.41 4.79 -17.00
CA THR A 45 -3.29 3.47 -16.36
C THR A 45 -2.41 3.54 -15.12
N ALA A 46 -2.61 2.60 -14.19
CA ALA A 46 -1.78 2.50 -12.99
C ALA A 46 -0.27 2.48 -13.31
N GLU A 47 0.17 1.73 -14.34
CA GLU A 47 1.57 1.66 -14.75
C GLU A 47 2.14 3.01 -15.22
N GLY A 48 1.33 3.83 -15.90
CA GLY A 48 1.77 5.14 -16.39
C GLY A 48 1.66 6.25 -15.34
N LEU A 49 0.86 6.04 -14.29
CA LEU A 49 0.57 7.03 -13.26
C LEU A 49 1.45 6.89 -12.01
N THR A 50 1.86 5.67 -11.66
CA THR A 50 2.67 5.42 -10.45
C THR A 50 4.06 6.04 -10.57
N ARG A 51 4.35 7.03 -9.72
CA ARG A 51 5.66 7.70 -9.63
C ARG A 51 6.47 7.34 -8.40
N ALA A 52 5.81 6.89 -7.35
CA ALA A 52 6.45 6.46 -6.11
C ALA A 52 5.82 5.16 -5.61
N VAL A 53 6.63 4.30 -4.99
CA VAL A 53 6.17 3.05 -4.33
C VAL A 53 6.86 2.90 -2.98
N THR A 54 6.22 2.20 -2.05
CA THR A 54 6.96 1.69 -0.89
C THR A 54 7.66 0.38 -1.27
N MET A 55 8.83 0.14 -0.67
CA MET A 55 9.60 -1.10 -0.80
C MET A 55 9.56 -1.86 0.51
N ILE A 56 8.94 -3.04 0.48
CA ILE A 56 8.85 -4.01 1.58
C ILE A 56 9.67 -5.27 1.21
N PRO A 57 9.80 -6.31 2.05
CA PRO A 57 8.96 -6.73 3.18
C PRO A 57 9.18 -5.97 4.51
N ALA A 58 10.10 -5.00 4.56
CA ALA A 58 10.59 -4.34 5.78
C ALA A 58 11.32 -5.24 6.79
N SER A 59 11.14 -6.55 6.69
CA SER A 59 11.77 -7.60 7.50
C SER A 59 12.29 -8.73 6.62
N GLY A 60 13.49 -9.19 6.92
CA GLY A 60 14.29 -10.18 6.21
C GLY A 60 15.76 -9.78 6.38
N GLU A 61 16.54 -10.59 7.10
CA GLU A 61 17.88 -10.23 7.58
C GLU A 61 18.83 -9.69 6.49
N PHE A 62 18.69 -10.19 5.26
CA PHE A 62 19.53 -9.83 4.11
C PHE A 62 18.72 -9.44 2.87
N VAL A 63 17.41 -9.22 3.00
CA VAL A 63 16.48 -9.05 1.86
C VAL A 63 16.83 -7.86 0.95
N TYR A 64 17.44 -6.82 1.52
CA TYR A 64 17.84 -5.60 0.81
C TYR A 64 19.29 -5.61 0.32
N ALA A 65 20.06 -6.68 0.57
CA ALA A 65 21.42 -6.76 0.09
C ALA A 65 21.43 -6.86 -1.44
N THR A 66 22.34 -6.12 -2.08
CA THR A 66 22.50 -6.09 -3.55
C THR A 66 23.57 -7.06 -4.05
N GLN A 67 24.27 -7.69 -3.10
CA GLN A 67 25.17 -8.82 -3.33
C GLN A 67 24.52 -10.14 -2.90
N GLY A 68 24.96 -11.24 -3.50
CA GLY A 68 24.52 -12.57 -3.11
C GLY A 68 25.00 -12.98 -1.72
N ILE A 69 24.06 -13.34 -0.86
CA ILE A 69 24.27 -13.91 0.48
C ILE A 69 23.85 -15.38 0.45
N ARG A 70 24.68 -16.22 1.06
CA ARG A 70 24.42 -17.66 1.18
C ARG A 70 24.50 -18.11 2.64
N LYS A 71 23.63 -19.04 3.01
CA LYS A 71 23.61 -19.73 4.30
C LYS A 71 24.64 -20.87 4.29
N GLY A 72 25.37 -21.03 5.41
CA GLY A 72 26.39 -22.07 5.60
C GLY A 72 27.80 -21.65 5.17
N GLY A 73 28.70 -22.64 5.03
CA GLY A 73 30.07 -22.47 4.54
C GLY A 73 30.72 -23.82 4.19
N GLY A 74 31.36 -23.94 3.02
CA GLY A 74 31.96 -25.18 2.51
C GLY A 74 31.40 -25.62 1.15
N ASP A 75 31.37 -26.94 0.89
CA ASP A 75 30.96 -27.55 -0.39
C ASP A 75 29.43 -27.54 -0.66
N SER A 76 28.60 -27.15 0.31
CA SER A 76 27.17 -26.85 0.10
C SER A 76 26.78 -25.55 0.79
N SER A 77 26.07 -24.69 0.06
CA SER A 77 25.63 -23.38 0.55
C SER A 77 24.28 -23.03 -0.11
N ASP A 78 23.28 -22.72 0.70
CA ASP A 78 21.94 -22.39 0.21
C ASP A 78 21.82 -20.88 -0.04
N PRO A 79 21.10 -20.44 -1.07
CA PRO A 79 20.83 -19.02 -1.27
C PRO A 79 20.01 -18.44 -0.10
N ASP A 80 20.34 -17.22 0.30
CA ASP A 80 19.54 -16.44 1.26
C ASP A 80 18.77 -15.31 0.58
N ASN A 81 19.32 -14.73 -0.50
CA ASN A 81 18.69 -13.67 -1.31
C ASN A 81 18.97 -13.83 -2.82
N LEU A 82 19.10 -15.06 -3.30
CA LEU A 82 19.39 -15.42 -4.70
C LEU A 82 18.33 -16.40 -5.22
N HIS A 83 17.06 -16.10 -4.97
CA HIS A 83 15.97 -17.01 -5.31
C HIS A 83 15.55 -16.84 -6.77
N ALA A 84 15.54 -15.61 -7.27
CA ALA A 84 15.11 -15.35 -8.63
C ALA A 84 16.15 -15.72 -9.70
N LEU A 85 17.42 -15.40 -9.44
CA LEU A 85 18.55 -15.69 -10.30
C LEU A 85 19.74 -16.15 -9.42
N ALA A 86 20.53 -17.09 -9.93
CA ALA A 86 21.58 -17.75 -9.14
C ALA A 86 22.75 -16.82 -8.73
N ASP A 87 22.92 -15.70 -9.43
CA ASP A 87 24.05 -14.77 -9.31
C ASP A 87 23.63 -13.31 -9.09
N THR A 88 22.33 -13.01 -9.11
CA THR A 88 21.80 -11.65 -8.96
C THR A 88 20.91 -11.59 -7.73
N ALA A 89 21.22 -10.67 -6.82
CA ALA A 89 20.46 -10.52 -5.59
C ALA A 89 18.99 -10.15 -5.86
N ASP A 90 18.10 -10.73 -5.07
CA ASP A 90 16.65 -10.60 -5.19
C ASP A 90 16.19 -9.12 -5.26
N MET A 91 16.74 -8.24 -4.42
CA MET A 91 16.45 -6.80 -4.44
C MET A 91 16.76 -6.14 -5.80
N VAL A 92 17.84 -6.54 -6.47
CA VAL A 92 18.23 -6.00 -7.78
C VAL A 92 17.22 -6.43 -8.83
N VAL A 93 16.82 -7.71 -8.82
CA VAL A 93 15.77 -8.24 -9.71
C VAL A 93 14.43 -7.55 -9.46
N ALA A 94 14.07 -7.30 -8.20
CA ALA A 94 12.84 -6.61 -7.84
C ALA A 94 12.82 -5.16 -8.35
N LEU A 95 13.92 -4.43 -8.26
CA LEU A 95 14.05 -3.06 -8.80
C LEU A 95 14.01 -3.03 -10.33
N ASP A 96 14.66 -3.99 -11.01
CA ASP A 96 14.59 -4.12 -12.46
C ASP A 96 13.14 -4.32 -12.93
N ARG A 97 12.40 -5.19 -12.24
CA ARG A 97 10.99 -5.46 -12.53
C ARG A 97 10.09 -4.27 -12.19
N LEU A 98 10.38 -3.53 -11.13
CA LEU A 98 9.66 -2.31 -10.79
C LEU A 98 9.75 -1.29 -11.92
N GLN A 99 10.96 -0.97 -12.37
CA GLN A 99 11.19 0.01 -13.45
C GLN A 99 10.68 -0.49 -14.81
N ALA A 100 10.66 -1.81 -15.03
CA ALA A 100 10.07 -2.39 -16.22
C ALA A 100 8.53 -2.28 -16.21
N SER A 101 7.88 -2.54 -15.08
CA SER A 101 6.42 -2.50 -14.93
C SER A 101 5.85 -1.07 -14.86
N ALA A 102 6.53 -0.17 -14.15
CA ALA A 102 6.13 1.22 -13.93
C ALA A 102 7.28 2.16 -14.36
N PRO A 103 7.44 2.41 -15.67
CA PRO A 103 8.60 3.15 -16.19
C PRO A 103 8.65 4.63 -15.76
N GLY A 104 7.54 5.16 -15.22
CA GLY A 104 7.46 6.51 -14.65
C GLY A 104 7.83 6.59 -13.17
N VAL A 105 8.29 5.50 -12.55
CA VAL A 105 8.71 5.51 -11.14
C VAL A 105 9.99 6.32 -10.97
N GLU A 106 9.97 7.24 -10.01
CA GLU A 106 11.05 8.17 -9.72
C GLU A 106 11.46 8.14 -8.23
N SER A 107 10.63 7.59 -7.34
CA SER A 107 10.86 7.57 -5.89
C SER A 107 10.50 6.22 -5.28
N VAL A 108 11.25 5.81 -4.26
CA VAL A 108 11.01 4.58 -3.48
C VAL A 108 11.13 4.87 -1.98
N SER A 109 10.08 4.55 -1.23
CA SER A 109 10.10 4.60 0.24
C SER A 109 10.63 3.28 0.79
N LEU A 110 11.88 3.25 1.26
CA LEU A 110 12.50 2.05 1.81
C LEU A 110 12.04 1.80 3.24
N VAL A 111 11.18 0.80 3.41
CA VAL A 111 10.63 0.43 4.72
C VAL A 111 11.59 -0.51 5.43
N VAL A 112 12.01 -0.19 6.66
CA VAL A 112 12.95 -1.01 7.45
C VAL A 112 12.47 -1.14 8.89
N SER A 113 12.28 -2.37 9.36
CA SER A 113 11.60 -2.64 10.63
C SER A 113 12.51 -3.08 11.78
N TRP A 114 12.21 -2.56 12.99
CA TRP A 114 12.56 -3.20 14.27
C TRP A 114 11.29 -3.77 14.91
N PHE A 115 11.45 -4.49 16.03
CA PHE A 115 10.37 -5.21 16.70
C PHE A 115 10.00 -4.55 18.02
N GLY A 116 8.72 -4.22 18.19
CA GLY A 116 8.09 -3.87 19.46
C GLY A 116 7.50 -5.11 20.13
N ASP A 117 7.57 -5.22 21.45
CA ASP A 117 7.16 -6.43 22.19
C ASP A 117 6.04 -6.23 23.22
N ASP A 118 5.50 -5.01 23.35
CA ASP A 118 4.42 -4.65 24.28
C ASP A 118 3.63 -3.43 23.76
N LEU A 119 2.33 -3.35 24.03
CA LEU A 119 1.49 -2.19 23.70
C LEU A 119 1.57 -1.05 24.73
N ARG A 120 2.12 -1.30 25.91
CA ARG A 120 2.20 -0.32 26.99
C ARG A 120 3.46 0.52 26.79
N ALA A 121 3.30 1.82 26.54
CA ALA A 121 4.41 2.74 26.24
C ALA A 121 5.54 2.69 27.28
N GLY A 122 5.20 2.58 28.57
CA GLY A 122 6.20 2.49 29.65
C GLY A 122 6.99 1.18 29.74
N GLU A 123 6.62 0.16 28.95
CA GLU A 123 7.17 -1.21 29.05
C GLU A 123 7.70 -1.73 27.71
N ALA A 124 7.18 -1.19 26.60
CA ALA A 124 7.52 -1.61 25.26
C ALA A 124 8.99 -1.33 24.93
N ARG A 125 9.65 -2.31 24.32
CA ARG A 125 11.02 -2.20 23.86
C ARG A 125 11.06 -2.37 22.34
N ILE A 126 11.80 -1.51 21.67
CA ILE A 126 11.99 -1.52 20.20
C ILE A 126 13.41 -2.02 19.92
N ARG A 127 13.53 -3.21 19.31
CA ARG A 127 14.82 -3.92 19.15
C ARG A 127 15.00 -4.48 17.74
N PRO A 128 16.24 -4.51 17.21
CA PRO A 128 16.50 -5.27 15.99
C PRO A 128 16.35 -6.76 16.27
N GLY A 129 15.77 -7.49 15.32
CA GLY A 129 15.44 -8.90 15.49
C GLY A 129 16.10 -9.84 14.48
N VAL A 130 16.15 -11.13 14.82
CA VAL A 130 16.69 -12.21 13.98
C VAL A 130 15.73 -13.40 13.95
N GLU A 131 15.77 -14.16 12.85
CA GLU A 131 14.92 -15.34 12.64
C GLU A 131 15.43 -16.55 13.43
N LEU A 132 16.75 -16.73 13.47
CA LEU A 132 17.44 -17.87 14.04
C LEU A 132 18.48 -17.41 15.08
N VAL A 133 18.60 -18.16 16.18
CA VAL A 133 19.65 -17.95 17.20
C VAL A 133 21.03 -18.10 16.59
N GLU A 134 21.21 -19.10 15.74
CA GLU A 134 22.45 -19.38 15.02
C GLU A 134 22.18 -19.47 13.52
N LYS A 135 22.90 -18.65 12.74
CA LYS A 135 22.90 -18.69 11.28
C LYS A 135 24.26 -18.16 10.81
N THR A 136 24.97 -18.99 10.06
CA THR A 136 26.24 -18.59 9.43
C THR A 136 25.95 -18.18 8.00
N THR A 137 26.50 -17.04 7.58
CA THR A 137 26.32 -16.49 6.24
C THR A 137 27.63 -16.02 5.64
N VAL A 138 27.72 -16.09 4.32
CA VAL A 138 28.85 -15.60 3.52
C VAL A 138 28.35 -14.68 2.40
N PRO A 139 29.13 -13.65 2.00
CA PRO A 139 30.40 -13.23 2.60
C PRO A 139 30.26 -12.38 3.87
N ASN A 140 29.03 -11.97 4.24
CA ASN A 140 28.80 -11.05 5.36
C ASN A 140 27.95 -11.68 6.47
N THR A 141 28.14 -11.19 7.69
CA THR A 141 27.37 -11.55 8.87
C THR A 141 26.34 -10.48 9.22
N TRP A 142 25.23 -10.87 9.83
CA TRP A 142 24.20 -9.96 10.29
C TRP A 142 24.65 -9.15 11.51
N VAL A 143 24.53 -7.82 11.44
CA VAL A 143 24.69 -6.86 12.55
C VAL A 143 23.77 -5.67 12.27
N VAL A 144 23.12 -5.15 13.31
CA VAL A 144 22.32 -3.91 13.26
C VAL A 144 22.63 -3.06 14.49
N ASN A 145 22.99 -1.79 14.31
CA ASN A 145 23.26 -0.86 15.43
C ASN A 145 24.38 -1.36 16.37
N GLY A 146 25.33 -2.15 15.86
CA GLY A 146 26.37 -2.83 16.64
C GLY A 146 25.90 -4.07 17.42
N VAL A 147 24.62 -4.44 17.31
CA VAL A 147 24.05 -5.66 17.92
C VAL A 147 24.33 -6.83 16.99
N ALA A 148 25.16 -7.77 17.45
CA ALA A 148 25.36 -9.05 16.78
C ALA A 148 24.19 -10.01 17.04
N ARG A 149 23.98 -10.99 16.16
CA ARG A 149 22.89 -11.99 16.21
C ARG A 149 22.64 -12.55 17.62
N ALA A 150 23.70 -12.94 18.33
CA ALA A 150 23.59 -13.58 19.65
C ALA A 150 22.91 -12.70 20.72
N ASN A 151 22.87 -11.38 20.51
CA ASN A 151 22.28 -10.41 21.42
C ASN A 151 20.99 -9.76 20.88
N ALA A 152 20.54 -10.17 19.68
CA ALA A 152 19.36 -9.61 19.04
C ALA A 152 18.07 -10.22 19.59
N HIS A 153 16.94 -9.53 19.35
CA HIS A 153 15.62 -10.08 19.66
C HIS A 153 15.33 -11.28 18.76
N LEU A 154 15.12 -12.46 19.35
CA LEU A 154 14.66 -13.62 18.56
C LEU A 154 13.17 -13.45 18.29
N VAL A 155 12.79 -13.35 17.02
CA VAL A 155 11.37 -13.22 16.64
C VAL A 155 10.58 -14.44 17.09
N SER A 156 9.33 -14.22 17.50
CA SER A 156 8.45 -15.31 17.92
C SER A 156 8.22 -16.33 16.80
N ARG A 157 7.82 -17.54 17.20
CA ARG A 157 7.63 -18.68 16.30
C ARG A 157 6.19 -19.18 16.29
N ASP A 158 5.79 -19.75 15.17
CA ASP A 158 4.49 -20.42 15.05
C ASP A 158 4.52 -21.84 15.65
N THR A 159 3.42 -22.57 15.51
CA THR A 159 3.29 -23.94 16.03
C THR A 159 4.13 -24.98 15.28
N GLU A 160 4.67 -24.62 14.11
CA GLU A 160 5.54 -25.46 13.27
C GLU A 160 7.02 -25.08 13.45
N ASP A 161 7.34 -24.30 14.49
CA ASP A 161 8.68 -23.78 14.80
C ASP A 161 9.27 -22.90 13.69
N ARG A 162 8.42 -22.25 12.88
CA ARG A 162 8.85 -21.28 11.87
C ARG A 162 8.79 -19.86 12.44
N PRO A 163 9.67 -18.94 12.01
CA PRO A 163 9.61 -17.56 12.46
C PRO A 163 8.32 -16.87 11.97
N ASN A 164 7.66 -16.12 12.87
CA ASN A 164 6.45 -15.35 12.54
C ASN A 164 6.77 -14.10 11.71
N PHE A 165 8.01 -13.61 11.72
CA PHE A 165 8.48 -12.47 10.93
C PHE A 165 9.88 -12.76 10.36
N GLY A 166 10.26 -12.06 9.29
CA GLY A 166 11.68 -11.98 8.93
C GLY A 166 12.48 -11.20 10.00
N GLY A 167 13.80 -11.27 10.00
CA GLY A 167 14.64 -10.47 10.90
C GLY A 167 14.74 -9.01 10.47
N THR A 168 15.29 -8.11 11.29
CA THR A 168 15.59 -6.74 10.85
C THR A 168 16.63 -6.77 9.73
N PRO A 169 16.47 -6.04 8.61
CA PRO A 169 17.50 -5.98 7.58
C PRO A 169 18.84 -5.48 8.13
N ALA A 170 19.93 -6.17 7.81
CA ALA A 170 21.28 -5.81 8.27
C ALA A 170 21.69 -4.41 7.79
N ASP A 171 22.49 -3.69 8.58
CA ASP A 171 22.88 -2.31 8.27
C ASP A 171 23.56 -2.19 6.89
N PHE A 172 24.47 -3.12 6.55
CA PHE A 172 25.14 -3.11 5.26
C PHE A 172 24.16 -3.32 4.08
N ALA A 173 23.10 -4.11 4.29
CA ALA A 173 22.09 -4.38 3.27
C ALA A 173 21.24 -3.13 3.02
N VAL A 174 20.90 -2.39 4.08
CA VAL A 174 20.20 -1.10 3.97
C VAL A 174 21.06 -0.08 3.21
N VAL A 175 22.36 0.03 3.55
CA VAL A 175 23.30 0.92 2.83
C VAL A 175 23.38 0.55 1.34
N GLN A 176 23.48 -0.74 1.03
CA GLN A 176 23.48 -1.24 -0.35
C GLN A 176 22.21 -0.87 -1.12
N ALA A 177 21.04 -1.08 -0.53
CA ALA A 177 19.77 -0.74 -1.16
C ALA A 177 19.63 0.77 -1.43
N ILE A 178 19.99 1.62 -0.47
CA ILE A 178 19.97 3.09 -0.66
C ILE A 178 20.84 3.47 -1.86
N ARG A 179 22.06 2.94 -1.94
CA ARG A 179 23.00 3.26 -3.03
C ARG A 179 22.54 2.71 -4.37
N GLU A 180 21.98 1.51 -4.41
CA GLU A 180 21.45 0.92 -5.64
C GLU A 180 20.28 1.74 -6.20
N MET A 181 19.35 2.16 -5.35
CA MET A 181 18.24 3.03 -5.78
C MET A 181 18.76 4.38 -6.28
N LYS A 182 19.70 5.01 -5.56
CA LYS A 182 20.34 6.26 -5.99
C LYS A 182 21.11 6.11 -7.30
N ALA A 183 21.81 4.99 -7.51
CA ALA A 183 22.55 4.70 -8.74
C ALA A 183 21.62 4.55 -9.95
N ARG A 184 20.38 4.10 -9.73
CA ARG A 184 19.30 4.06 -10.73
C ARG A 184 18.62 5.41 -10.98
N GLY A 185 19.00 6.45 -10.23
CA GLY A 185 18.38 7.77 -10.28
C GLY A 185 17.03 7.86 -9.54
N LEU A 186 16.73 6.88 -8.68
CA LEU A 186 15.54 6.90 -7.84
C LEU A 186 15.78 7.77 -6.61
N ARG A 187 14.79 8.57 -6.25
CA ARG A 187 14.72 9.23 -4.95
C ARG A 187 14.39 8.20 -3.88
N VAL A 188 14.91 8.41 -2.68
CA VAL A 188 14.78 7.49 -1.55
C VAL A 188 14.17 8.24 -0.38
N THR A 189 13.00 7.79 0.06
CA THR A 189 12.44 8.14 1.36
C THR A 189 12.78 7.02 2.34
N PHE A 190 13.52 7.30 3.40
CA PHE A 190 13.76 6.30 4.44
C PHE A 190 12.56 6.22 5.37
N TYR A 191 12.03 5.01 5.56
CA TYR A 191 10.81 4.76 6.32
C TYR A 191 11.13 3.77 7.46
N PRO A 192 11.46 4.26 8.68
CA PRO A 192 11.57 3.42 9.87
C PRO A 192 10.19 2.85 10.27
N PHE A 193 10.14 1.54 10.54
CA PHE A 193 8.90 0.82 10.80
C PHE A 193 8.99 -0.02 12.08
N ILE A 194 7.84 -0.28 12.72
CA ILE A 194 7.76 -1.14 13.91
C ILE A 194 6.80 -2.28 13.63
N LEU A 195 7.30 -3.51 13.70
CA LEU A 195 6.48 -4.71 13.71
C LEU A 195 6.25 -5.14 15.16
N MET A 196 5.00 -5.38 15.56
CA MET A 196 4.70 -5.82 16.92
C MET A 196 4.81 -7.34 17.03
N ASP A 197 5.88 -7.81 17.65
CA ASP A 197 6.12 -9.23 17.92
C ASP A 197 5.52 -9.66 19.27
N VAL A 198 4.20 -9.63 19.34
CA VAL A 198 3.39 -10.05 20.49
C VAL A 198 2.66 -11.34 20.12
N PRO A 199 3.21 -12.55 20.43
CA PRO A 199 2.58 -13.79 20.03
C PRO A 199 1.28 -14.08 20.80
N PRO A 200 0.40 -14.94 20.25
CA PRO A 200 -0.81 -15.39 20.96
C PRO A 200 -0.44 -16.11 22.27
N GLY A 201 -1.32 -16.04 23.27
CA GLY A 201 -1.12 -16.70 24.56
C GLY A 201 -0.13 -16.01 25.51
N ASN A 202 0.34 -14.79 25.17
CA ASN A 202 1.12 -13.97 26.09
C ASN A 202 0.32 -13.59 27.35
N THR A 203 1.00 -13.30 28.46
CA THR A 203 0.38 -12.94 29.74
C THR A 203 0.53 -11.45 30.09
N ARG A 204 0.86 -10.60 29.11
CA ARG A 204 1.09 -9.17 29.33
C ARG A 204 -0.24 -8.49 29.66
N PRO A 205 -0.27 -7.52 30.59
CA PRO A 205 -1.46 -6.69 30.80
C PRO A 205 -1.84 -5.95 29.51
N ASN A 206 -3.11 -6.00 29.14
CA ASN A 206 -3.62 -5.28 27.98
C ASN A 206 -4.02 -3.85 28.39
N PRO A 207 -3.41 -2.80 27.81
CA PRO A 207 -3.75 -1.42 28.14
C PRO A 207 -5.21 -1.06 27.80
N TYR A 208 -5.86 -1.83 26.92
CA TYR A 208 -7.26 -1.69 26.50
C TYR A 208 -8.22 -2.65 27.22
N SER A 209 -7.94 -3.03 28.47
CA SER A 209 -8.83 -3.92 29.25
C SER A 209 -8.90 -3.58 30.74
N ASP A 210 -8.91 -2.29 31.08
CA ASP A 210 -8.87 -1.78 32.46
C ASP A 210 -7.71 -2.36 33.30
N ASN A 211 -6.65 -2.87 32.64
CA ASN A 211 -5.57 -3.67 33.22
C ASN A 211 -6.00 -4.84 34.14
N ALA A 212 -7.27 -5.25 34.14
CA ALA A 212 -7.84 -6.06 35.23
C ALA A 212 -8.77 -7.22 34.83
N ALA A 213 -9.14 -7.40 33.55
CA ALA A 213 -10.15 -8.42 33.18
C ALA A 213 -9.71 -9.47 32.13
N ALA A 214 -8.71 -9.18 31.30
CA ALA A 214 -8.22 -10.10 30.27
C ALA A 214 -6.71 -10.34 30.43
N ILE A 215 -6.31 -11.62 30.42
CA ILE A 215 -4.90 -12.01 30.39
C ILE A 215 -4.44 -11.95 28.93
N GLY A 216 -3.39 -11.18 28.66
CA GLY A 216 -2.73 -11.13 27.36
C GLY A 216 -3.15 -9.95 26.48
N GLN A 217 -2.17 -9.43 25.76
CA GLN A 217 -2.38 -8.47 24.67
C GLN A 217 -2.81 -9.18 23.39
N PRO A 218 -3.52 -8.48 22.48
CA PRO A 218 -3.83 -9.02 21.15
C PRO A 218 -2.59 -9.52 20.42
N ALA A 219 -2.75 -10.56 19.60
CA ALA A 219 -1.64 -11.16 18.86
C ALA A 219 -1.24 -10.29 17.66
N PHE A 220 0.05 -10.01 17.51
CA PHE A 220 0.65 -9.20 16.44
C PHE A 220 -0.17 -7.94 16.10
N PRO A 221 -0.40 -7.06 17.09
CA PRO A 221 -1.23 -5.88 16.92
C PRO A 221 -0.57 -4.85 16.00
N TRP A 222 -1.34 -3.90 15.50
CA TRP A 222 -0.78 -2.76 14.78
C TRP A 222 -0.03 -1.81 15.72
N ARG A 223 1.09 -1.23 15.28
CA ARG A 223 1.93 -0.30 16.08
C ARG A 223 1.17 0.93 16.59
N GLY A 224 0.15 1.37 15.86
CA GLY A 224 -0.74 2.45 16.31
C GLY A 224 -1.61 2.12 17.51
N ARG A 225 -1.52 0.90 18.05
CA ARG A 225 -2.10 0.49 19.35
C ARG A 225 -1.15 0.69 20.54
N ILE A 226 0.10 1.11 20.32
CA ILE A 226 0.98 1.47 21.44
C ILE A 226 0.40 2.71 22.13
N THR A 227 0.21 2.65 23.44
CA THR A 227 -0.41 3.73 24.23
C THR A 227 -0.03 3.64 25.70
N VAL A 228 -0.50 4.59 26.52
CA VAL A 228 -0.33 4.54 27.98
C VAL A 228 -1.17 3.42 28.60
N ALA A 229 -0.77 2.96 29.78
CA ALA A 229 -1.42 1.86 30.47
C ALA A 229 -1.91 2.28 31.87
N PRO A 230 -3.23 2.20 32.17
CA PRO A 230 -4.34 1.92 31.23
C PRO A 230 -4.54 3.01 30.18
N ALA A 231 -5.03 2.63 29.00
CA ALA A 231 -5.26 3.51 27.86
C ALA A 231 -6.36 4.54 28.13
N ALA A 232 -6.39 5.63 27.35
CA ALA A 232 -7.48 6.61 27.41
C ALA A 232 -8.85 5.94 27.19
N GLY A 233 -9.85 6.31 28.00
CA GLY A 233 -11.20 5.71 27.94
C GLY A 233 -11.39 4.43 28.76
N PHE A 234 -10.33 3.92 29.40
CA PHE A 234 -10.38 2.75 30.28
C PHE A 234 -10.28 3.14 31.76
N ALA A 235 -10.81 2.30 32.64
CA ALA A 235 -10.80 2.53 34.07
C ALA A 235 -9.37 2.63 34.61
N GLY A 236 -9.11 3.65 35.43
CA GLY A 236 -7.78 3.92 35.98
C GLY A 236 -6.78 4.49 34.96
N THR A 237 -7.24 4.95 33.79
CA THR A 237 -6.38 5.57 32.78
C THR A 237 -5.46 6.64 33.38
N VAL A 238 -4.23 6.68 32.87
CA VAL A 238 -3.25 7.71 33.23
C VAL A 238 -3.25 8.88 32.23
N ASP A 239 -4.11 8.85 31.21
CA ASP A 239 -4.30 9.99 30.30
C ASP A 239 -4.67 11.26 31.08
N LYS A 240 -4.15 12.41 30.62
CA LYS A 240 -4.20 13.73 31.30
C LYS A 240 -3.45 13.78 32.64
N THR A 241 -2.45 12.92 32.86
CA THR A 241 -1.63 12.94 34.09
C THR A 241 -0.13 12.97 33.79
N ALA A 242 0.68 13.36 34.77
CA ALA A 242 2.15 13.30 34.66
C ALA A 242 2.69 11.87 34.43
N THR A 243 1.95 10.84 34.85
CA THR A 243 2.32 9.44 34.60
C THR A 243 2.25 9.11 33.10
N ALA A 244 1.33 9.72 32.35
CA ALA A 244 1.29 9.56 30.89
C ALA A 244 2.57 10.11 30.25
N ALA A 245 3.03 11.30 30.65
CA ALA A 245 4.30 11.85 30.18
C ALA A 245 5.48 10.92 30.48
N ALA A 246 5.56 10.37 31.70
CA ALA A 246 6.62 9.45 32.07
C ALA A 246 6.61 8.14 31.24
N GLN A 247 5.44 7.57 30.97
CA GLN A 247 5.32 6.37 30.13
C GLN A 247 5.66 6.65 28.65
N VAL A 248 5.31 7.83 28.14
CA VAL A 248 5.68 8.25 26.78
C VAL A 248 7.19 8.46 26.68
N SER A 249 7.79 9.19 27.62
CA SER A 249 9.25 9.40 27.68
C SER A 249 10.00 8.07 27.74
N ALA A 250 9.53 7.10 28.54
CA ALA A 250 10.12 5.76 28.61
C ALA A 250 10.11 5.01 27.27
N LEU A 251 9.06 5.16 26.45
CA LEU A 251 9.02 4.57 25.10
C LEU A 251 10.03 5.22 24.16
N PHE A 252 10.18 6.55 24.23
CA PHE A 252 11.13 7.27 23.39
C PHE A 252 12.58 6.92 23.77
N GLY A 253 12.84 6.72 25.07
CA GLY A 253 14.18 6.42 25.58
C GLY A 253 15.06 7.65 25.70
N GLU A 254 16.31 7.46 26.12
CA GLU A 254 17.25 8.53 26.47
C GLU A 254 18.35 8.72 25.40
N ALA A 255 18.34 7.90 24.33
CA ALA A 255 19.31 7.96 23.26
C ALA A 255 19.47 9.38 22.69
N ALA A 256 20.71 9.86 22.67
CA ALA A 256 21.09 11.15 22.14
C ALA A 256 21.89 11.01 20.83
N VAL A 257 21.99 12.09 20.06
CA VAL A 257 22.74 12.14 18.78
C VAL A 257 24.19 11.66 18.94
N GLY A 258 24.82 11.98 20.08
CA GLY A 258 26.21 11.63 20.40
C GLY A 258 26.44 10.17 20.84
N ASP A 259 25.38 9.37 21.03
CA ASP A 259 25.48 7.98 21.46
C ASP A 259 25.72 7.00 20.31
N PHE A 260 26.11 7.48 19.13
CA PHE A 260 26.34 6.66 17.94
C PHE A 260 27.76 6.86 17.42
N ALA A 261 28.51 5.77 17.33
CA ALA A 261 29.81 5.74 16.68
C ALA A 261 29.64 5.28 15.23
N VAL A 262 30.15 6.07 14.29
CA VAL A 262 30.12 5.78 12.85
C VAL A 262 31.53 5.45 12.38
N ALA A 263 31.71 4.25 11.81
CA ALA A 263 32.98 3.77 11.26
C ALA A 263 32.77 3.27 9.83
N GLY A 264 33.00 4.17 8.86
CA GLY A 264 32.64 3.90 7.47
C GLY A 264 31.13 3.78 7.33
N GLU A 265 30.65 2.57 7.01
CA GLU A 265 29.21 2.26 6.84
C GLU A 265 28.60 1.55 8.05
N ALA A 266 29.40 1.27 9.08
CA ALA A 266 28.93 0.67 10.31
C ALA A 266 28.52 1.75 11.32
N VAL A 267 27.33 1.59 11.90
CA VAL A 267 26.81 2.43 12.98
C VAL A 267 26.60 1.56 14.21
N SER A 268 27.20 1.95 15.33
CA SER A 268 27.05 1.24 16.61
C SER A 268 26.60 2.19 17.72
N TYR A 269 25.63 1.75 18.52
CA TYR A 269 25.20 2.51 19.69
C TYR A 269 26.14 2.33 20.88
N THR A 270 26.51 3.43 21.52
CA THR A 270 27.43 3.51 22.66
C THR A 270 26.78 4.12 23.91
N GLY A 271 25.49 4.44 23.85
CA GLY A 271 24.71 4.89 25.01
C GLY A 271 24.35 3.76 25.98
N PRO A 272 23.43 4.00 26.93
CA PRO A 272 23.03 3.00 27.93
C PRO A 272 22.56 1.68 27.30
N ALA A 273 23.20 0.56 27.65
CA ALA A 273 22.97 -0.73 26.99
C ALA A 273 21.52 -1.25 27.06
N ASP A 274 20.77 -0.84 28.09
CA ASP A 274 19.37 -1.22 28.31
C ASP A 274 18.35 -0.28 27.64
N ASP A 275 18.80 0.80 26.99
CA ASP A 275 17.93 1.70 26.22
C ASP A 275 17.52 1.04 24.90
N TRP A 276 16.24 0.70 24.80
CA TRP A 276 15.59 0.17 23.61
C TRP A 276 14.40 1.04 23.20
N GLY A 277 14.56 2.36 23.34
CA GLY A 277 13.54 3.33 22.99
C GLY A 277 13.48 3.65 21.49
N LEU A 278 12.39 4.32 21.11
CA LEU A 278 12.13 4.75 19.73
C LEU A 278 13.25 5.66 19.19
N ARG A 279 13.79 6.55 20.02
CA ARG A 279 14.87 7.46 19.64
C ARG A 279 16.12 6.70 19.21
N ARG A 280 16.44 5.59 19.89
CA ARG A 280 17.59 4.76 19.51
C ARG A 280 17.45 4.22 18.09
N MET A 281 16.27 3.68 17.75
CA MET A 281 16.00 3.17 16.40
C MET A 281 16.09 4.29 15.35
N VAL A 282 15.42 5.42 15.59
CA VAL A 282 15.33 6.49 14.59
C VAL A 282 16.67 7.19 14.37
N LEU A 283 17.40 7.49 15.45
CA LEU A 283 18.73 8.11 15.35
C LEU A 283 19.78 7.16 14.76
N HIS A 284 19.69 5.85 15.03
CA HIS A 284 20.49 4.84 14.33
C HIS A 284 20.34 4.96 12.82
N TYR A 285 19.09 4.97 12.34
CA TYR A 285 18.82 5.04 10.92
C TYR A 285 19.17 6.39 10.30
N ALA A 286 19.06 7.50 11.04
CA ALA A 286 19.54 8.80 10.57
C ALA A 286 21.06 8.75 10.31
N HIS A 287 21.85 8.21 11.24
CA HIS A 287 23.29 8.02 11.06
C HIS A 287 23.61 7.04 9.91
N LEU A 288 22.85 5.95 9.79
CA LEU A 288 23.04 4.96 8.73
C LEU A 288 22.73 5.55 7.34
N CYS A 289 21.67 6.34 7.21
CA CYS A 289 21.33 7.05 5.98
C CYS A 289 22.42 8.06 5.60
N ALA A 290 22.97 8.80 6.57
CA ALA A 290 24.11 9.69 6.33
C ALA A 290 25.34 8.90 5.83
N ALA A 291 25.67 7.77 6.48
CA ALA A 291 26.78 6.89 6.10
C ALA A 291 26.59 6.24 4.71
N ALA A 292 25.34 6.00 4.30
CA ALA A 292 25.02 5.48 2.97
C ALA A 292 25.28 6.48 1.83
N GLY A 293 25.44 7.78 2.15
CA GLY A 293 25.57 8.87 1.18
C GLY A 293 24.35 9.80 1.12
N GLY A 294 23.40 9.63 2.04
CA GLY A 294 22.18 10.45 2.14
C GLY A 294 20.96 9.85 1.44
N VAL A 295 19.78 10.33 1.85
CA VAL A 295 18.45 10.02 1.28
C VAL A 295 17.77 11.34 0.89
N ASP A 296 16.69 11.29 0.11
CA ASP A 296 15.95 12.51 -0.28
C ASP A 296 14.96 12.93 0.80
N ALA A 297 14.36 11.96 1.50
CA ALA A 297 13.50 12.21 2.64
C ALA A 297 13.69 11.17 3.74
N PHE A 298 13.29 11.51 4.97
CA PHE A 298 13.37 10.64 6.13
C PHE A 298 12.14 10.83 7.02
N LEU A 299 11.48 9.72 7.37
CA LEU A 299 10.33 9.74 8.28
C LEU A 299 10.79 9.52 9.72
N ILE A 300 10.37 10.37 10.65
CA ILE A 300 10.73 10.27 12.07
C ILE A 300 9.86 9.26 12.85
N GLY A 301 8.79 8.77 12.23
CA GLY A 301 7.83 7.85 12.80
C GLY A 301 6.64 7.66 11.86
N SER A 302 5.81 6.67 12.16
CA SER A 302 4.64 6.36 11.36
C SER A 302 3.52 5.72 12.17
N GLU A 303 2.29 6.16 11.91
CA GLU A 303 1.04 5.58 12.43
C GLU A 303 1.01 5.33 13.95
N MET A 304 1.66 6.18 14.74
CA MET A 304 1.73 6.08 16.20
C MET A 304 0.47 6.66 16.86
N ARG A 305 -0.72 6.44 16.28
CA ARG A 305 -1.99 7.09 16.67
C ARG A 305 -2.32 6.97 18.15
N GLY A 306 -2.20 5.77 18.71
CA GLY A 306 -2.45 5.53 20.13
C GLY A 306 -1.50 6.27 21.07
N LEU A 307 -0.34 6.70 20.57
CA LEU A 307 0.72 7.40 21.29
C LEU A 307 0.61 8.93 21.11
N THR A 308 0.41 9.41 19.87
CA THR A 308 0.28 10.84 19.54
C THR A 308 -0.94 11.48 20.19
N GLN A 309 -2.00 10.70 20.44
CA GLN A 309 -3.23 11.16 21.10
C GLN A 309 -3.19 11.12 22.63
N VAL A 310 -2.11 10.59 23.24
CA VAL A 310 -1.92 10.60 24.70
C VAL A 310 -1.77 12.02 25.19
N ARG A 311 -2.40 12.33 26.32
CA ARG A 311 -2.32 13.63 26.97
C ARG A 311 -1.65 13.53 28.35
N ASP A 312 -0.87 14.53 28.72
CA ASP A 312 -0.33 14.70 30.08
C ASP A 312 -0.97 15.87 30.85
N GLY A 313 -1.92 16.55 30.22
CA GLY A 313 -2.79 17.57 30.79
C GLY A 313 -4.05 17.75 29.97
N ALA A 314 -4.80 18.84 30.15
CA ALA A 314 -6.06 19.05 29.44
C ALA A 314 -5.90 19.19 27.91
N ALA A 315 -4.78 19.77 27.46
CA ALA A 315 -4.52 20.10 26.05
C ALA A 315 -3.04 19.93 25.66
N SER A 316 -2.28 19.12 26.40
CA SER A 316 -0.85 18.88 26.17
C SER A 316 -0.62 17.43 25.78
N TYR A 317 0.22 17.21 24.76
CA TYR A 317 0.46 15.94 24.08
C TYR A 317 1.97 15.63 24.12
N PRO A 318 2.45 14.82 25.08
CA PRO A 318 3.89 14.62 25.30
C PRO A 318 4.58 13.95 24.11
N ALA A 319 3.93 13.01 23.43
CA ALA A 319 4.53 12.32 22.28
C ALA A 319 4.82 13.27 21.10
N VAL A 320 3.98 14.29 20.92
CA VAL A 320 4.17 15.30 19.89
C VAL A 320 5.43 16.13 20.18
N GLN A 321 5.66 16.47 21.46
CA GLN A 321 6.87 17.18 21.89
C GLN A 321 8.13 16.33 21.69
N GLU A 322 8.06 15.04 22.01
CA GLU A 322 9.15 14.09 21.76
C GLU A 322 9.48 13.96 20.26
N PHE A 323 8.47 13.94 19.39
CA PHE A 323 8.68 13.94 17.94
C PHE A 323 9.30 15.25 17.43
N GLN A 324 8.96 16.41 17.98
CA GLN A 324 9.61 17.68 17.63
C GLN A 324 11.10 17.68 18.01
N MET A 325 11.43 17.18 19.20
CA MET A 325 12.83 17.02 19.63
C MET A 325 13.56 16.02 18.74
N LEU A 326 12.94 14.89 18.43
CA LEU A 326 13.52 13.88 17.53
C LEU A 326 13.73 14.41 16.11
N ALA A 327 12.81 15.23 15.58
CA ALA A 327 12.98 15.90 14.28
C ALA A 327 14.21 16.83 14.28
N THR A 328 14.39 17.61 15.35
CA THR A 328 15.56 18.47 15.55
C THR A 328 16.85 17.63 15.57
N ASP A 329 16.88 16.55 16.33
CA ASP A 329 18.05 15.67 16.41
C ASP A 329 18.38 15.01 15.08
N VAL A 330 17.37 14.49 14.37
CA VAL A 330 17.53 13.93 13.01
C VAL A 330 18.05 14.97 12.04
N ARG A 331 17.57 16.23 12.10
CA ARG A 331 18.10 17.32 11.29
C ARG A 331 19.60 17.53 11.52
N THR A 332 20.07 17.47 12.77
CA THR A 332 21.50 17.67 13.06
C THR A 332 22.39 16.62 12.40
N ILE A 333 21.86 15.41 12.16
CA ILE A 333 22.57 14.29 11.53
C ILE A 333 22.50 14.38 10.00
N LEU A 334 21.30 14.57 9.44
CA LEU A 334 21.05 14.49 8.00
C LEU A 334 21.25 15.83 7.27
N GLY A 335 21.25 16.94 8.00
CA GLY A 335 21.38 18.29 7.45
C GLY A 335 20.12 18.80 6.75
N ALA A 336 20.19 20.03 6.25
CA ALA A 336 19.04 20.74 5.63
C ALA A 336 18.66 20.23 4.23
N GLY A 337 19.45 19.32 3.64
CA GLY A 337 19.22 18.80 2.28
C GLY A 337 18.24 17.63 2.21
N VAL A 338 17.85 17.05 3.34
CA VAL A 338 16.93 15.91 3.41
C VAL A 338 15.56 16.38 3.89
N SER A 339 14.48 16.04 3.19
CA SER A 339 13.13 16.39 3.66
C SER A 339 12.71 15.51 4.86
N LEU A 340 12.27 16.11 5.95
CA LEU A 340 11.79 15.37 7.13
C LEU A 340 10.27 15.43 7.24
N GLY A 341 9.67 14.33 7.69
CA GLY A 341 8.23 14.25 7.93
C GLY A 341 7.85 13.17 8.94
N TYR A 342 6.59 13.16 9.33
CA TYR A 342 5.96 12.08 10.10
C TYR A 342 4.84 11.50 9.25
N ALA A 343 4.78 10.18 9.12
CA ALA A 343 3.73 9.49 8.36
C ALA A 343 2.52 9.24 9.26
N ALA A 344 1.60 10.20 9.31
CA ALA A 344 0.41 10.10 10.14
C ALA A 344 -0.59 9.10 9.55
N ASP A 345 -1.23 8.30 10.40
CA ASP A 345 -2.42 7.55 10.00
C ASP A 345 -3.50 8.50 9.44
N TRP A 346 -4.20 8.10 8.39
CA TRP A 346 -5.24 8.92 7.74
C TRP A 346 -6.34 9.40 8.72
N SER A 347 -6.53 8.71 9.86
CA SER A 347 -7.49 9.08 10.88
C SER A 347 -6.92 9.92 12.03
N GLU A 348 -5.63 10.28 11.99
CA GLU A 348 -4.98 11.09 13.05
C GLU A 348 -4.52 12.48 12.59
N TYR A 349 -4.11 12.64 11.32
CA TYR A 349 -3.39 13.84 10.85
C TYR A 349 -4.13 15.17 11.11
N PHE A 350 -5.47 15.14 11.04
CA PHE A 350 -6.33 16.32 11.02
C PHE A 350 -6.71 16.86 12.40
N GLY A 351 -6.55 16.05 13.45
CA GLY A 351 -6.94 16.41 14.81
C GLY A 351 -7.39 15.22 15.65
N HIS A 352 -7.54 15.46 16.95
CA HIS A 352 -7.99 14.50 17.95
C HIS A 352 -9.30 15.00 18.56
N GLN A 353 -10.35 14.16 18.45
CA GLN A 353 -11.66 14.38 19.05
C GLN A 353 -11.92 13.24 20.05
N PRO A 354 -11.50 13.38 21.32
CA PRO A 354 -11.59 12.31 22.31
C PRO A 354 -13.04 11.91 22.58
N ALA A 355 -13.31 10.62 22.62
CA ALA A 355 -14.63 10.06 22.95
C ALA A 355 -14.90 10.03 24.48
N ASP A 356 -14.34 10.98 25.24
CA ASP A 356 -14.46 11.07 26.71
C ASP A 356 -15.62 11.98 27.17
N GLY A 357 -16.47 12.42 26.23
CA GLY A 357 -17.62 13.29 26.49
C GLY A 357 -17.27 14.77 26.69
N SER A 358 -15.99 15.14 26.59
CA SER A 358 -15.56 16.55 26.67
C SER A 358 -16.12 17.41 25.53
N GLY A 359 -16.33 16.82 24.35
CA GLY A 359 -16.58 17.56 23.12
C GLY A 359 -15.34 18.30 22.60
N ASP A 360 -14.15 18.00 23.13
CA ASP A 360 -12.91 18.62 22.73
C ASP A 360 -12.60 18.35 21.25
N VAL A 361 -12.04 19.36 20.58
CA VAL A 361 -11.39 19.20 19.27
C VAL A 361 -10.01 19.83 19.34
N PHE A 362 -8.97 19.01 19.24
CA PHE A 362 -7.59 19.50 19.28
C PHE A 362 -6.86 19.16 17.98
N PHE A 363 -6.29 20.16 17.33
CA PHE A 363 -5.30 19.96 16.27
C PHE A 363 -3.96 19.58 16.90
N HIS A 364 -3.92 18.42 17.54
CA HIS A 364 -2.84 17.99 18.43
C HIS A 364 -1.48 17.85 17.74
N LEU A 365 -1.46 17.57 16.44
CA LEU A 365 -0.24 17.49 15.64
C LEU A 365 0.22 18.83 15.06
N ASP A 366 -0.58 19.91 15.19
CA ASP A 366 -0.17 21.23 14.67
C ASP A 366 1.18 21.73 15.19
N PRO A 367 1.61 21.47 16.45
CA PRO A 367 2.97 21.79 16.88
C PRO A 367 4.05 21.11 16.02
N LEU A 368 3.89 19.82 15.70
CA LEU A 368 4.80 19.08 14.82
C LEU A 368 4.68 19.55 13.36
N TRP A 369 3.46 19.77 12.88
CA TRP A 369 3.21 20.28 11.53
C TRP A 369 3.71 21.70 11.32
N ALA A 370 3.77 22.52 12.35
CA ALA A 370 4.34 23.87 12.30
C ALA A 370 5.84 23.89 12.57
N ASP A 371 6.42 22.79 13.09
CA ASP A 371 7.83 22.71 13.46
C ASP A 371 8.74 23.02 12.26
N PRO A 372 9.71 23.94 12.37
CA PRO A 372 10.56 24.31 11.24
C PRO A 372 11.38 23.15 10.67
N GLU A 373 11.58 22.07 11.43
CA GLU A 373 12.34 20.91 10.97
C GLU A 373 11.51 19.93 10.14
N ILE A 374 10.19 20.01 10.19
CA ILE A 374 9.29 19.20 9.35
C ILE A 374 9.08 19.91 8.01
N ASP A 375 9.34 19.24 6.89
CA ASP A 375 9.24 19.81 5.55
C ASP A 375 7.90 19.52 4.86
N PHE A 376 7.22 18.44 5.25
CA PHE A 376 5.95 18.02 4.67
C PHE A 376 5.03 17.34 5.69
N ILE A 377 3.73 17.33 5.38
CA ILE A 377 2.71 16.59 6.14
C ILE A 377 2.58 15.20 5.51
N GLY A 378 3.13 14.18 6.17
CA GLY A 378 3.02 12.79 5.72
C GLY A 378 1.68 12.18 6.16
N ILE A 379 0.99 11.51 5.23
CA ILE A 379 -0.27 10.81 5.52
C ILE A 379 -0.23 9.43 4.87
N ASP A 380 -0.46 8.39 5.66
CA ASP A 380 -0.75 7.04 5.16
C ASP A 380 -2.22 7.00 4.75
N ASN A 381 -2.48 7.39 3.49
CA ASN A 381 -3.80 7.73 2.98
C ASN A 381 -4.60 6.49 2.58
N TYR A 382 -5.33 5.95 3.56
CA TYR A 382 -6.25 4.85 3.38
C TYR A 382 -7.73 5.25 3.55
N MET A 383 -8.06 6.48 3.20
CA MET A 383 -9.44 7.00 3.28
C MET A 383 -10.37 6.24 2.33
N PRO A 384 -11.59 5.85 2.76
CA PRO A 384 -12.53 5.11 1.92
C PRO A 384 -12.90 5.86 0.63
N LEU A 385 -12.89 5.14 -0.50
CA LEU A 385 -13.32 5.67 -1.82
C LEU A 385 -14.65 5.04 -2.30
N SER A 386 -15.29 4.21 -1.48
CA SER A 386 -16.57 3.60 -1.82
C SER A 386 -17.36 3.15 -0.58
N ASP A 387 -18.65 2.93 -0.76
CA ASP A 387 -19.59 2.30 0.20
C ASP A 387 -20.41 1.21 -0.51
N TRP A 388 -19.77 0.50 -1.43
CA TRP A 388 -20.41 -0.40 -2.37
C TRP A 388 -20.89 -1.70 -1.72
N ARG A 389 -22.05 -2.23 -2.14
CA ARG A 389 -22.68 -3.43 -1.57
C ARG A 389 -23.12 -4.41 -2.64
N ASP A 390 -23.74 -5.52 -2.24
CA ASP A 390 -24.25 -6.51 -3.18
C ASP A 390 -25.53 -6.01 -3.86
N GLY A 391 -25.70 -6.37 -5.13
CA GLY A 391 -26.91 -6.05 -5.91
C GLY A 391 -26.93 -4.60 -6.40
N LEU A 392 -28.13 -4.14 -6.75
CA LEU A 392 -28.37 -2.81 -7.35
C LEU A 392 -29.31 -1.94 -6.49
N THR A 393 -29.61 -2.37 -5.26
CA THR A 393 -30.58 -1.71 -4.38
C THR A 393 -29.94 -0.85 -3.29
N HIS A 394 -28.60 -0.85 -3.19
CA HIS A 394 -27.89 0.04 -2.26
C HIS A 394 -27.82 1.47 -2.80
N ALA A 395 -27.57 2.43 -1.91
CA ALA A 395 -27.64 3.86 -2.22
C ALA A 395 -26.78 4.25 -3.43
N ASP A 396 -25.52 3.81 -3.49
CA ASP A 396 -24.58 4.16 -4.57
C ASP A 396 -25.05 3.64 -5.95
N ALA A 397 -25.62 2.43 -6.01
CA ALA A 397 -26.21 1.92 -7.24
C ALA A 397 -27.50 2.66 -7.60
N ALA A 398 -28.30 3.05 -6.60
CA ALA A 398 -29.49 3.86 -6.80
C ALA A 398 -29.19 5.30 -7.26
N GLU A 399 -28.00 5.83 -6.93
CA GLU A 399 -27.45 7.08 -7.46
C GLU A 399 -27.02 6.96 -8.94
N GLY A 400 -27.01 5.75 -9.50
CA GLY A 400 -26.74 5.48 -10.91
C GLY A 400 -25.30 5.08 -11.22
N TRP A 401 -24.45 4.89 -10.20
CA TRP A 401 -23.09 4.39 -10.41
C TRP A 401 -23.14 2.94 -10.95
N PRO A 402 -22.37 2.61 -12.01
CA PRO A 402 -22.54 1.33 -12.68
C PRO A 402 -21.73 0.20 -12.05
N ALA A 403 -20.65 0.50 -11.33
CA ALA A 403 -19.76 -0.46 -10.69
C ALA A 403 -18.86 0.23 -9.65
N ILE A 404 -18.33 -0.55 -8.70
CA ILE A 404 -17.31 -0.09 -7.76
C ILE A 404 -16.00 0.30 -8.46
N HIS A 405 -15.66 -0.32 -9.58
CA HIS A 405 -14.47 -0.02 -10.39
C HIS A 405 -14.62 1.24 -11.24
N ASP A 406 -15.80 1.85 -11.26
CA ASP A 406 -16.03 3.06 -12.03
C ASP A 406 -15.14 4.18 -11.53
N ARG A 407 -14.31 4.73 -12.44
CA ARG A 407 -13.31 5.73 -12.08
C ARG A 407 -13.96 7.01 -11.55
N ALA A 408 -15.07 7.44 -12.15
CA ALA A 408 -15.77 8.65 -11.71
C ALA A 408 -16.43 8.45 -10.34
N TYR A 409 -16.96 7.25 -10.06
CA TYR A 409 -17.47 6.90 -8.73
C TYR A 409 -16.39 7.01 -7.66
N LEU A 410 -15.23 6.39 -7.87
CA LEU A 410 -14.11 6.44 -6.91
C LEU A 410 -13.60 7.87 -6.74
N GLN A 411 -13.50 8.65 -7.82
CA GLN A 411 -13.06 10.05 -7.78
C GLN A 411 -14.04 10.97 -7.05
N ALA A 412 -15.35 10.79 -7.24
CA ALA A 412 -16.38 11.53 -6.51
C ALA A 412 -16.28 11.31 -4.99
N ASN A 413 -15.73 10.16 -4.58
CA ASN A 413 -15.48 9.83 -3.19
C ASN A 413 -14.09 10.27 -2.69
N ILE A 414 -13.22 10.95 -3.44
CA ILE A 414 -11.93 11.42 -2.87
C ILE A 414 -12.15 12.60 -1.92
N ALA A 415 -12.92 13.59 -2.36
CA ALA A 415 -13.36 14.74 -1.55
C ALA A 415 -14.90 14.73 -1.38
N GLY A 416 -15.44 13.55 -1.09
CA GLY A 416 -16.89 13.28 -0.94
C GLY A 416 -17.14 12.00 -0.15
N GLY A 417 -18.41 11.60 0.02
CA GLY A 417 -18.77 10.33 0.66
C GLY A 417 -18.44 10.24 2.15
N GLU A 418 -18.15 9.01 2.62
CA GLU A 418 -17.80 8.75 4.03
C GLU A 418 -16.56 9.55 4.44
N GLY A 419 -16.62 10.28 5.55
CA GLY A 419 -15.51 11.09 6.06
C GLY A 419 -15.41 12.51 5.49
N PHE A 420 -16.27 12.84 4.53
CA PHE A 420 -16.40 14.21 4.00
C PHE A 420 -17.84 14.71 4.14
N GLU A 421 -18.80 14.04 3.50
CA GLU A 421 -20.20 14.46 3.51
C GLU A 421 -20.94 13.88 4.71
N TRP A 422 -20.64 12.63 5.06
CA TRP A 422 -21.35 11.87 6.07
C TRP A 422 -20.44 10.86 6.78
N PHE A 423 -20.94 10.29 7.87
CA PHE A 423 -20.33 9.17 8.60
C PHE A 423 -21.42 8.20 9.08
N TYR A 424 -21.00 7.03 9.56
CA TYR A 424 -21.88 6.07 10.23
C TYR A 424 -21.76 6.21 11.76
N ALA A 425 -22.86 6.51 12.44
CA ALA A 425 -22.88 6.65 13.90
C ALA A 425 -22.75 5.32 14.64
N SER A 426 -23.07 4.21 13.96
CA SER A 426 -22.95 2.86 14.53
C SER A 426 -22.75 1.79 13.44
N ALA A 427 -22.38 0.58 13.86
CA ALA A 427 -22.33 -0.58 12.97
C ALA A 427 -23.72 -0.97 12.41
N ALA A 428 -24.79 -0.69 13.16
CA ALA A 428 -26.16 -0.89 12.71
C ALA A 428 -26.52 0.09 11.58
N ASP A 429 -26.15 1.37 11.75
CA ASP A 429 -26.33 2.40 10.71
C ASP A 429 -25.53 2.07 9.46
N ARG A 430 -24.28 1.61 9.62
CA ARG A 430 -23.47 1.10 8.50
C ARG A 430 -24.21 -0.03 7.80
N SER A 431 -24.74 -1.02 8.52
CA SER A 431 -25.45 -2.14 7.91
C SER A 431 -26.72 -1.71 7.16
N ALA A 432 -27.47 -0.75 7.71
CA ALA A 432 -28.68 -0.19 7.12
C ALA A 432 -28.42 0.92 6.08
N GLN A 433 -27.16 1.31 5.87
CA GLN A 433 -26.75 2.42 5.02
C GLN A 433 -27.35 3.79 5.44
N ILE A 434 -27.52 4.01 6.75
CA ILE A 434 -28.00 5.27 7.33
C ILE A 434 -26.82 6.24 7.47
N ARG A 435 -26.67 7.10 6.47
CA ARG A 435 -25.58 8.10 6.37
C ARG A 435 -25.93 9.35 7.18
N THR A 436 -25.14 9.65 8.22
CA THR A 436 -25.34 10.85 9.06
C THR A 436 -24.47 12.00 8.53
N PRO A 437 -25.04 13.16 8.16
CA PRO A 437 -24.27 14.28 7.63
C PRO A 437 -23.22 14.81 8.62
N ILE A 438 -22.03 15.13 8.12
CA ILE A 438 -20.99 15.83 8.89
C ILE A 438 -21.29 17.33 8.85
N SER A 439 -21.58 17.92 10.02
CA SER A 439 -21.86 19.35 10.17
C SER A 439 -21.20 19.92 11.42
N ASP A 440 -20.99 21.24 11.43
CA ASP A 440 -20.49 22.00 12.58
C ASP A 440 -21.58 22.93 13.16
N GLY A 441 -22.85 22.58 12.93
CA GLY A 441 -24.00 23.37 13.35
C GLY A 441 -23.87 24.87 13.02
N ALA A 442 -24.08 25.72 14.02
CA ALA A 442 -24.02 27.17 13.87
C ALA A 442 -22.62 27.73 13.54
N ALA A 443 -21.55 27.03 13.93
CA ALA A 443 -20.18 27.47 13.68
C ALA A 443 -19.77 27.30 12.20
N SER A 444 -20.48 26.45 11.45
CA SER A 444 -20.38 26.34 9.98
C SER A 444 -18.97 26.05 9.44
N LYS A 445 -18.12 25.35 10.21
CA LYS A 445 -16.81 24.83 9.77
C LYS A 445 -16.76 23.30 9.78
N PRO A 446 -17.57 22.61 8.95
CA PRO A 446 -17.65 21.15 8.97
C PRO A 446 -16.32 20.46 8.66
N TRP A 447 -15.40 21.13 7.94
CA TRP A 447 -14.07 20.62 7.62
C TRP A 447 -13.24 20.21 8.84
N VAL A 448 -13.51 20.79 10.01
CA VAL A 448 -12.86 20.44 11.28
C VAL A 448 -13.09 18.96 11.65
N PHE A 449 -14.18 18.36 11.16
CA PHE A 449 -14.57 16.97 11.42
C PHE A 449 -14.45 16.06 10.18
N ARG A 450 -13.90 16.57 9.07
CA ARG A 450 -13.77 15.84 7.81
C ARG A 450 -12.33 15.43 7.58
N TYR A 451 -11.99 14.20 7.93
CA TYR A 451 -10.65 13.66 7.67
C TYR A 451 -10.31 13.56 6.18
N LYS A 452 -11.28 13.74 5.25
CA LYS A 452 -11.02 13.82 3.80
C LYS A 452 -10.91 15.23 3.27
N ASP A 453 -11.23 16.24 4.06
CA ASP A 453 -11.21 17.65 3.62
C ASP A 453 -9.80 18.24 3.74
N LEU A 454 -8.83 17.56 3.09
CA LEU A 454 -7.42 17.95 3.03
C LEU A 454 -7.28 19.39 2.57
N ARG A 455 -8.10 19.80 1.59
CA ARG A 455 -8.10 21.16 1.08
C ARG A 455 -8.48 22.12 2.18
N ALA A 456 -9.69 22.06 2.75
CA ALA A 456 -10.09 23.05 3.75
C ALA A 456 -9.18 23.04 4.98
N TRP A 457 -8.73 21.88 5.45
CA TRP A 457 -7.74 21.78 6.53
C TRP A 457 -6.46 22.57 6.17
N TRP A 458 -5.86 22.28 5.02
CA TRP A 458 -4.59 22.87 4.63
C TRP A 458 -4.61 24.40 4.44
N GLN A 459 -5.69 24.96 3.90
CA GLN A 459 -5.83 26.42 3.65
C GLN A 459 -6.50 27.19 4.79
N SER A 460 -6.96 26.53 5.86
CA SER A 460 -7.64 27.20 6.98
C SER A 460 -6.71 27.45 8.15
N GLN A 461 -6.97 28.55 8.87
CA GLN A 461 -6.38 28.75 10.19
C GLN A 461 -7.04 27.79 11.19
N HIS A 462 -6.23 27.07 11.96
CA HIS A 462 -6.71 26.12 12.95
C HIS A 462 -6.93 26.77 14.31
N PHE A 463 -8.00 26.36 14.99
CA PHE A 463 -8.37 26.81 16.33
C PHE A 463 -8.87 25.62 17.13
N ASN A 464 -8.17 25.29 18.22
CA ASN A 464 -8.64 24.25 19.14
C ASN A 464 -10.01 24.61 19.72
N ARG A 465 -10.80 23.59 20.07
CA ARG A 465 -12.15 23.73 20.62
C ARG A 465 -12.30 22.99 21.95
N PRO A 466 -11.69 23.47 23.05
CA PRO A 466 -11.91 22.86 24.37
C PRO A 466 -13.40 22.98 24.75
N GLY A 467 -14.01 21.87 25.18
CA GLY A 467 -15.45 21.81 25.49
C GLY A 467 -16.35 22.04 24.26
N GLY A 468 -15.83 21.86 23.05
CA GLY A 468 -16.54 22.12 21.79
C GLY A 468 -16.62 23.61 21.40
N VAL A 469 -15.97 24.51 22.16
CA VAL A 469 -15.99 25.95 21.90
C VAL A 469 -14.68 26.41 21.29
N GLU A 470 -14.74 27.01 20.10
CA GLU A 470 -13.57 27.52 19.41
C GLU A 470 -12.78 28.55 20.23
N SER A 471 -11.48 28.30 20.38
CA SER A 471 -10.56 29.20 21.06
C SER A 471 -10.41 30.52 20.30
N GLY A 472 -10.23 31.62 21.04
CA GLY A 472 -9.92 32.93 20.46
C GLY A 472 -8.49 33.06 19.90
N THR A 473 -7.63 32.08 20.16
CA THR A 473 -6.23 32.06 19.67
C THR A 473 -6.02 30.86 18.74
N PRO A 474 -5.42 31.06 17.55
CA PRO A 474 -5.12 29.96 16.66
C PRO A 474 -4.02 29.06 17.20
N THR A 475 -3.89 27.86 16.63
CA THR A 475 -2.74 26.99 16.85
C THR A 475 -1.49 27.52 16.12
N ALA A 476 -0.37 26.80 16.24
CA ALA A 476 0.87 27.12 15.53
C ALA A 476 0.79 26.90 14.00
N TRP A 477 -0.21 26.17 13.50
CA TRP A 477 -0.36 25.90 12.09
C TRP A 477 -0.51 27.19 11.29
N SER A 478 0.29 27.32 10.24
CA SER A 478 0.15 28.39 9.25
C SER A 478 -0.48 27.82 7.98
N PRO A 479 -1.60 28.39 7.50
CA PRO A 479 -2.25 27.91 6.29
C PRO A 479 -1.30 27.82 5.11
N GLN A 480 -1.39 26.72 4.38
CA GLN A 480 -0.62 26.46 3.16
C GLN A 480 0.90 26.36 3.35
N SER A 481 1.39 26.27 4.58
CA SER A 481 2.82 26.38 4.88
C SER A 481 3.65 25.21 4.35
N LYS A 482 3.08 24.01 4.27
CA LYS A 482 3.80 22.78 3.86
C LYS A 482 2.98 21.94 2.89
N PRO A 483 3.62 21.22 1.94
CA PRO A 483 2.93 20.25 1.10
C PRO A 483 2.51 19.01 1.90
N ILE A 484 1.52 18.30 1.37
CA ILE A 484 1.05 16.99 1.83
C ILE A 484 1.66 15.91 0.93
N TRP A 485 2.26 14.91 1.54
CA TRP A 485 2.76 13.71 0.86
C TRP A 485 1.93 12.52 1.33
N PHE A 486 1.43 11.72 0.40
CA PHE A 486 0.86 10.44 0.78
C PHE A 486 2.00 9.43 0.91
N THR A 487 2.49 9.26 2.14
CA THR A 487 3.62 8.37 2.46
C THR A 487 3.26 6.91 2.20
N GLU A 488 1.96 6.60 2.25
CA GLU A 488 1.35 5.39 1.72
C GLU A 488 0.00 5.73 1.05
N LEU A 489 -0.36 5.00 0.01
CA LEU A 489 -1.72 4.95 -0.53
C LEU A 489 -1.97 3.65 -1.27
N GLY A 490 -3.20 3.16 -1.25
CA GLY A 490 -3.59 1.95 -1.96
C GLY A 490 -4.79 1.27 -1.32
N CYS A 491 -5.19 0.14 -1.89
CA CYS A 491 -6.19 -0.73 -1.28
C CYS A 491 -5.79 -2.21 -1.50
N PRO A 492 -6.29 -3.13 -0.65
CA PRO A 492 -6.02 -4.55 -0.81
C PRO A 492 -6.67 -5.09 -2.10
N ALA A 493 -6.02 -6.06 -2.75
CA ALA A 493 -6.55 -6.73 -3.94
C ALA A 493 -7.65 -7.76 -3.59
N ILE A 494 -8.72 -7.27 -3.00
CA ILE A 494 -9.86 -8.02 -2.52
C ILE A 494 -11.13 -7.30 -2.95
N ASP A 495 -12.21 -8.02 -3.24
CA ASP A 495 -13.48 -7.37 -3.60
C ASP A 495 -13.85 -6.32 -2.54
N ARG A 496 -14.30 -5.14 -2.99
CA ARG A 496 -14.57 -3.98 -2.13
C ARG A 496 -13.35 -3.44 -1.37
N GLY A 497 -12.13 -3.66 -1.87
CA GLY A 497 -10.90 -3.06 -1.33
C GLY A 497 -11.03 -1.56 -1.03
N ALA A 498 -11.67 -0.81 -1.94
CA ALA A 498 -11.88 0.63 -1.81
C ALA A 498 -12.86 1.05 -0.69
N ASN A 499 -13.68 0.12 -0.13
CA ASN A 499 -14.61 0.43 0.97
C ASN A 499 -13.88 0.67 2.30
N GLN A 500 -12.73 0.02 2.49
CA GLN A 500 -11.93 0.14 3.70
C GLN A 500 -10.47 -0.13 3.34
N PRO A 501 -9.79 0.84 2.69
CA PRO A 501 -8.47 0.61 2.09
C PRO A 501 -7.36 0.26 3.10
N ASN A 502 -7.55 0.57 4.38
CA ASN A 502 -6.54 0.40 5.43
C ASN A 502 -6.42 -1.04 5.94
N VAL A 503 -7.41 -1.90 5.71
CA VAL A 503 -7.40 -3.26 6.27
C VAL A 503 -6.71 -4.25 5.34
N PHE A 504 -6.12 -5.28 5.94
CA PHE A 504 -5.47 -6.37 5.25
C PHE A 504 -5.87 -7.71 5.89
N VAL A 505 -5.69 -8.80 5.15
CA VAL A 505 -5.91 -10.15 5.66
C VAL A 505 -4.57 -10.78 6.00
N ASP A 506 -4.36 -11.06 7.28
CA ASP A 506 -3.19 -11.77 7.80
C ASP A 506 -3.62 -12.65 8.98
N PRO A 507 -3.96 -13.94 8.77
CA PRO A 507 -4.64 -14.77 9.76
C PRO A 507 -3.98 -14.85 11.15
N LYS A 508 -2.68 -14.54 11.28
CA LYS A 508 -2.00 -14.49 12.58
C LYS A 508 -2.31 -13.21 13.37
N SER A 509 -2.55 -12.08 12.71
CA SER A 509 -2.70 -10.76 13.34
C SER A 509 -4.11 -10.50 13.85
N SER A 510 -4.20 -9.80 14.99
CA SER A 510 -5.46 -9.27 15.52
C SER A 510 -6.09 -8.18 14.66
N GLU A 511 -5.36 -7.61 13.71
CA GLU A 511 -5.83 -6.56 12.79
C GLU A 511 -6.28 -7.15 11.44
N SER A 512 -6.30 -8.48 11.30
CA SER A 512 -6.72 -9.15 10.07
C SER A 512 -8.22 -9.00 9.83
N LEU A 513 -8.57 -8.14 8.89
CA LEU A 513 -9.94 -7.81 8.54
C LEU A 513 -10.15 -7.85 7.03
N ARG A 514 -11.40 -8.03 6.63
CA ARG A 514 -11.82 -7.82 5.24
C ARG A 514 -12.51 -6.47 5.14
N PRO A 515 -12.42 -5.77 3.99
CA PRO A 515 -13.12 -4.52 3.82
C PRO A 515 -14.62 -4.66 4.06
N HIS A 516 -15.27 -3.56 4.42
CA HIS A 516 -16.70 -3.55 4.69
C HIS A 516 -17.49 -4.17 3.53
N PHE A 517 -18.33 -5.14 3.89
CA PHE A 517 -19.18 -5.93 2.98
C PHE A 517 -18.44 -6.82 1.98
N SER A 518 -17.12 -6.88 1.98
CA SER A 518 -16.35 -7.78 1.10
C SER A 518 -16.72 -9.24 1.32
N ARG A 519 -16.84 -10.01 0.23
CA ARG A 519 -16.97 -11.48 0.25
C ARG A 519 -15.61 -12.15 0.44
N GLY A 520 -14.52 -11.40 0.27
CA GLY A 520 -13.16 -11.83 0.51
C GLY A 520 -12.48 -12.52 -0.67
N TRP A 521 -12.98 -12.31 -1.88
CA TRP A 521 -12.39 -12.85 -3.12
C TRP A 521 -11.29 -11.92 -3.64
N ARG A 522 -10.28 -12.47 -4.32
CA ARG A 522 -9.22 -11.68 -4.97
C ARG A 522 -9.83 -10.82 -6.07
N ASP A 523 -9.48 -9.54 -6.10
CA ASP A 523 -9.86 -8.59 -7.14
C ASP A 523 -8.65 -7.68 -7.38
N ASP A 524 -7.91 -7.91 -8.46
CA ASP A 524 -6.77 -7.05 -8.81
C ASP A 524 -7.23 -5.77 -9.51
N ALA A 525 -8.41 -5.78 -10.14
CA ALA A 525 -8.92 -4.65 -10.90
C ALA A 525 -9.30 -3.48 -9.98
N ILE A 526 -9.80 -3.75 -8.76
CA ILE A 526 -10.14 -2.68 -7.80
C ILE A 526 -8.91 -1.93 -7.31
N GLN A 527 -7.78 -2.62 -7.12
CA GLN A 527 -6.51 -1.99 -6.74
C GLN A 527 -6.04 -1.01 -7.82
N ARG A 528 -6.11 -1.43 -9.09
CA ARG A 528 -5.78 -0.57 -10.24
C ARG A 528 -6.71 0.63 -10.33
N ALA A 529 -8.01 0.40 -10.23
CA ALA A 529 -9.02 1.45 -10.29
C ALA A 529 -8.83 2.49 -9.18
N TYR A 530 -8.47 2.05 -7.96
CA TYR A 530 -8.13 2.93 -6.84
C TYR A 530 -6.93 3.82 -7.15
N LEU A 531 -5.82 3.25 -7.63
CA LEU A 531 -4.61 4.01 -7.97
C LEU A 531 -4.88 5.01 -9.12
N GLU A 532 -5.53 4.55 -10.17
CA GLU A 532 -5.90 5.38 -11.32
C GLU A 532 -6.80 6.55 -10.91
N ALA A 533 -7.85 6.29 -10.10
CA ALA A 533 -8.75 7.33 -9.60
C ALA A 533 -8.01 8.38 -8.78
N THR A 534 -7.19 7.94 -7.82
CA THR A 534 -6.44 8.81 -6.90
C THR A 534 -5.42 9.68 -7.65
N TYR A 535 -4.56 9.09 -8.48
CA TYR A 535 -3.52 9.86 -9.18
C TYR A 535 -4.10 10.85 -10.19
N LEU A 536 -5.12 10.44 -10.96
CA LEU A 536 -5.75 11.34 -11.93
C LEU A 536 -6.48 12.50 -11.24
N TRP A 537 -7.12 12.26 -10.09
CA TRP A 537 -7.83 13.31 -9.36
C TRP A 537 -6.87 14.37 -8.81
N TRP A 538 -5.79 13.95 -8.15
CA TRP A 538 -4.80 14.87 -7.58
C TRP A 538 -3.86 15.47 -8.63
N GLY A 539 -3.77 14.87 -9.81
CA GLY A 539 -3.09 15.43 -10.98
C GLY A 539 -3.85 16.60 -11.62
N GLU A 540 -5.17 16.70 -11.40
CA GLU A 540 -5.98 17.80 -11.90
C GLU A 540 -5.76 19.08 -11.07
N ALA A 541 -5.43 20.17 -11.75
CA ALA A 541 -5.08 21.43 -11.12
C ALA A 541 -6.23 22.04 -10.30
N ALA A 542 -7.49 21.77 -10.70
CA ALA A 542 -8.67 22.24 -9.99
C ALA A 542 -8.84 21.63 -8.59
N ASN A 543 -8.35 20.40 -8.40
CA ASN A 543 -8.46 19.64 -7.14
C ASN A 543 -7.26 19.88 -6.21
N ASN A 544 -6.11 20.23 -6.79
CA ASN A 544 -4.85 20.35 -6.07
C ASN A 544 -4.32 21.80 -6.16
N PRO A 545 -4.73 22.71 -5.26
CA PRO A 545 -4.39 24.13 -5.35
C PRO A 545 -2.89 24.39 -5.18
N VAL A 546 -2.44 25.57 -5.63
CA VAL A 546 -1.05 26.04 -5.45
C VAL A 546 -0.96 26.87 -4.17
N SER A 547 0.06 26.62 -3.36
CA SER A 547 0.38 27.39 -2.15
C SER A 547 0.81 28.81 -2.50
N SER A 548 0.22 29.79 -1.82
CA SER A 548 0.72 31.16 -1.84
C SER A 548 2.04 31.34 -1.08
N VAL A 549 2.47 30.36 -0.28
CA VAL A 549 3.68 30.42 0.57
C VAL A 549 4.90 29.87 -0.17
N TYR A 550 4.83 28.64 -0.69
CA TYR A 550 5.97 27.97 -1.34
C TYR A 550 5.81 27.78 -2.86
N GLY A 551 4.68 28.19 -3.45
CA GLY A 551 4.46 28.17 -4.90
C GLY A 551 4.25 26.78 -5.52
N GLY A 552 4.27 25.71 -4.72
CA GLY A 552 4.01 24.34 -5.16
C GLY A 552 2.56 23.89 -4.90
N ARG A 553 2.22 22.66 -5.29
CA ARG A 553 0.90 22.04 -5.11
C ARG A 553 0.69 21.55 -3.68
N MET A 554 -0.54 21.64 -3.18
CA MET A 554 -0.95 21.14 -1.87
C MET A 554 -0.58 19.67 -1.67
N VAL A 555 -0.99 18.78 -2.57
CA VAL A 555 -0.56 17.37 -2.58
C VAL A 555 0.61 17.23 -3.56
N HIS A 556 1.75 16.79 -3.07
CA HIS A 556 2.95 16.57 -3.88
C HIS A 556 2.94 15.17 -4.51
N VAL A 557 2.14 15.00 -5.56
CA VAL A 557 1.90 13.71 -6.24
C VAL A 557 3.16 12.90 -6.58
N PRO A 558 4.30 13.48 -6.99
CA PRO A 558 5.51 12.70 -7.28
C PRO A 558 6.07 11.89 -6.10
N GLU A 559 5.74 12.24 -4.84
CA GLU A 559 6.13 11.51 -3.63
C GLU A 559 4.97 10.73 -2.98
N CYS A 560 3.82 10.64 -3.67
CA CYS A 560 2.69 9.85 -3.20
C CYS A 560 2.92 8.36 -3.50
N ALA A 561 3.40 7.61 -2.51
CA ALA A 561 3.91 6.26 -2.66
C ALA A 561 2.81 5.19 -2.62
N ALA A 562 2.68 4.42 -3.71
CA ALA A 562 1.76 3.29 -3.74
C ALA A 562 2.26 2.16 -2.83
N TRP A 563 1.41 1.70 -1.93
CA TRP A 563 1.63 0.54 -1.09
C TRP A 563 1.13 -0.72 -1.84
N THR A 564 1.98 -1.69 -2.22
CA THR A 564 3.45 -1.74 -2.01
C THR A 564 4.18 -2.63 -3.03
N TRP A 565 5.49 -2.43 -3.22
CA TRP A 565 6.37 -3.29 -4.00
C TRP A 565 7.30 -4.11 -3.08
N ASP A 566 7.43 -5.41 -3.35
CA ASP A 566 8.23 -6.34 -2.54
C ASP A 566 9.61 -6.61 -3.17
N ALA A 567 10.66 -6.55 -2.36
CA ALA A 567 12.03 -6.85 -2.73
C ALA A 567 12.27 -8.35 -2.99
N ARG A 568 11.34 -9.21 -2.56
CA ARG A 568 11.29 -10.63 -2.92
C ARG A 568 10.60 -10.78 -4.29
N PRO A 569 11.30 -11.19 -5.35
CA PRO A 569 10.76 -11.11 -6.70
C PRO A 569 9.61 -12.10 -6.95
N TYR A 570 8.56 -11.66 -7.64
CA TYR A 570 7.49 -12.54 -8.14
C TYR A 570 7.95 -13.42 -9.32
N PRO A 571 7.55 -14.69 -9.46
CA PRO A 571 6.60 -15.43 -8.63
C PRO A 571 7.24 -16.09 -7.40
N PHE A 572 8.57 -16.05 -7.25
CA PHE A 572 9.26 -16.72 -6.15
C PHE A 572 8.66 -16.38 -4.80
N PHE A 573 8.46 -15.09 -4.51
CA PHE A 573 7.42 -14.70 -3.56
C PHE A 573 6.13 -14.42 -4.34
N PRO A 574 4.99 -15.05 -4.01
CA PRO A 574 4.71 -15.81 -2.78
C PRO A 574 4.94 -17.34 -2.86
N GLU A 575 5.39 -17.91 -3.98
CA GLU A 575 5.32 -19.36 -4.22
C GLU A 575 6.29 -20.23 -3.40
N LEU A 576 7.44 -19.70 -2.97
CA LEU A 576 8.44 -20.43 -2.17
C LEU A 576 8.02 -20.49 -0.69
N GLY A 577 7.00 -21.29 -0.37
CA GLY A 577 6.46 -21.46 0.99
C GLY A 577 7.42 -22.09 2.00
N ASP A 578 8.46 -22.78 1.52
CA ASP A 578 9.54 -23.32 2.37
C ASP A 578 10.58 -22.24 2.77
N VAL A 579 10.53 -21.08 2.12
CA VAL A 579 11.41 -19.92 2.39
C VAL A 579 10.65 -18.86 3.18
N TRP A 580 9.42 -18.54 2.79
CA TRP A 580 8.60 -17.48 3.38
C TRP A 580 7.23 -17.99 3.84
N THR A 581 6.83 -17.62 5.06
CA THR A 581 5.58 -18.09 5.68
C THR A 581 4.37 -17.19 5.41
N ASP A 582 4.60 -15.98 4.89
CA ASP A 582 3.59 -14.94 4.67
C ASP A 582 3.02 -14.93 3.23
N GLY A 583 3.39 -15.90 2.38
CA GLY A 583 2.96 -15.94 0.97
C GLY A 583 1.43 -15.94 0.78
N ALA A 584 0.66 -16.53 1.70
CA ALA A 584 -0.81 -16.53 1.63
C ALA A 584 -1.43 -15.12 1.70
N ASN A 585 -0.72 -14.15 2.28
CA ASN A 585 -1.18 -12.77 2.43
C ASN A 585 -1.12 -12.03 1.09
N TRP A 586 -0.17 -12.36 0.20
CA TRP A 586 -0.04 -11.75 -1.13
C TRP A 586 -1.38 -11.79 -1.88
N ARG A 587 -2.09 -12.93 -1.86
CA ARG A 587 -3.32 -13.17 -2.64
C ARG A 587 -4.41 -12.12 -2.45
N ARG A 588 -4.49 -11.49 -1.28
CA ARG A 588 -5.54 -10.52 -0.92
C ARG A 588 -5.02 -9.24 -0.27
N GLY A 589 -3.71 -9.11 -0.07
CA GLY A 589 -3.09 -7.91 0.45
C GLY A 589 -2.80 -6.88 -0.62
N HIS A 590 -2.07 -5.84 -0.24
CA HIS A 590 -1.78 -4.66 -1.05
C HIS A 590 -0.62 -4.82 -2.04
N TRP A 591 0.10 -5.94 -2.04
CA TRP A 591 1.20 -6.20 -2.96
C TRP A 591 0.85 -5.85 -4.41
N LEU A 592 1.71 -5.02 -5.02
CA LEU A 592 1.67 -4.65 -6.43
C LEU A 592 2.57 -5.59 -7.26
N THR A 593 3.61 -6.16 -6.66
CA THR A 593 4.50 -7.13 -7.33
C THR A 593 3.68 -8.31 -7.86
N GLY A 594 3.81 -8.59 -9.16
CA GLY A 594 3.01 -9.62 -9.87
C GLY A 594 1.64 -9.14 -10.36
N ARG A 595 1.19 -7.93 -9.99
CA ARG A 595 -0.09 -7.33 -10.42
C ARG A 595 0.08 -6.07 -11.25
N LEU A 596 0.88 -5.13 -10.77
CA LEU A 596 1.26 -3.93 -11.51
C LEU A 596 2.27 -4.34 -12.59
N GLY A 597 1.87 -4.15 -13.85
CA GLY A 597 2.51 -4.79 -15.00
C GLY A 597 1.57 -5.73 -15.77
N ALA A 598 0.54 -6.28 -15.12
CA ALA A 598 -0.63 -6.82 -15.81
C ALA A 598 -1.37 -5.66 -16.51
N VAL A 599 -2.02 -5.90 -17.64
CA VAL A 599 -2.59 -4.77 -18.42
C VAL A 599 -4.05 -4.54 -18.06
N SER A 600 -4.45 -3.26 -17.99
CA SER A 600 -5.87 -2.90 -17.91
C SER A 600 -6.62 -3.45 -19.13
N LEU A 601 -7.78 -4.07 -18.90
CA LEU A 601 -8.66 -4.53 -19.99
C LEU A 601 -9.02 -3.38 -20.93
N ALA A 602 -9.31 -2.20 -20.37
CA ALA A 602 -9.62 -1.00 -21.13
C ALA A 602 -8.43 -0.58 -22.01
N ALA A 603 -7.22 -0.54 -21.44
CA ALA A 603 -6.00 -0.20 -22.18
C ALA A 603 -5.67 -1.21 -23.28
N LEU A 604 -5.84 -2.51 -23.01
CA LEU A 604 -5.60 -3.55 -24.02
C LEU A 604 -6.58 -3.45 -25.20
N VAL A 605 -7.88 -3.29 -24.93
CA VAL A 605 -8.88 -3.13 -25.99
C VAL A 605 -8.62 -1.84 -26.79
N ARG A 606 -8.31 -0.73 -26.11
CA ARG A 606 -7.91 0.53 -26.76
C ARG A 606 -6.69 0.31 -27.66
N HIS A 607 -5.65 -0.35 -27.16
CA HIS A 607 -4.43 -0.67 -27.91
C HIS A 607 -4.72 -1.48 -29.17
N LEU A 608 -5.57 -2.50 -29.09
CA LEU A 608 -5.94 -3.33 -30.25
C LEU A 608 -6.71 -2.52 -31.31
N CYS A 609 -7.62 -1.63 -30.90
CA CYS A 609 -8.35 -0.74 -31.79
C CYS A 609 -7.42 0.29 -32.48
N LEU A 610 -6.54 0.94 -31.72
CA LEU A 610 -5.57 1.89 -32.26
C LEU A 610 -4.59 1.22 -33.23
N ARG A 611 -4.11 0.01 -32.90
CA ARG A 611 -3.26 -0.80 -33.78
C ARG A 611 -3.95 -1.15 -35.11
N ALA A 612 -5.28 -1.21 -35.12
CA ALA A 612 -6.08 -1.41 -36.32
C ALA A 612 -6.25 -0.15 -37.19
N GLY A 613 -5.77 1.01 -36.73
CA GLY A 613 -5.96 2.31 -37.38
C GLY A 613 -7.29 2.98 -37.04
N MET A 614 -7.99 2.53 -35.99
CA MET A 614 -9.22 3.20 -35.54
C MET A 614 -8.86 4.52 -34.84
N PRO A 615 -9.51 5.66 -35.19
CA PRO A 615 -9.26 6.93 -34.50
C PRO A 615 -9.66 6.84 -33.02
N GLU A 616 -8.83 7.39 -32.15
CA GLU A 616 -9.04 7.38 -30.70
C GLU A 616 -10.41 7.97 -30.30
N ALA A 617 -10.82 9.06 -30.95
CA ALA A 617 -12.12 9.71 -30.71
C ALA A 617 -13.35 8.83 -31.01
N ARG A 618 -13.18 7.66 -31.63
CA ARG A 618 -14.25 6.68 -31.88
C ARG A 618 -14.22 5.48 -30.92
N ILE A 619 -13.28 5.46 -29.98
CA ILE A 619 -13.08 4.36 -29.05
C ILE A 619 -13.50 4.83 -27.66
N ASP A 620 -14.47 4.16 -27.05
CA ASP A 620 -14.86 4.40 -25.66
C ASP A 620 -14.73 3.10 -24.87
N VAL A 621 -13.72 3.05 -24.01
CA VAL A 621 -13.43 1.92 -23.10
C VAL A 621 -13.73 2.25 -21.64
N SER A 622 -14.37 3.40 -21.36
CA SER A 622 -14.68 3.84 -19.98
C SER A 622 -15.58 2.85 -19.23
N GLY A 623 -16.32 2.02 -19.97
CA GLY A 623 -17.19 0.98 -19.43
C GLY A 623 -16.54 -0.39 -19.25
N LEU A 624 -15.22 -0.52 -19.40
CA LEU A 624 -14.46 -1.76 -19.20
C LEU A 624 -13.63 -1.68 -17.91
N TRP A 625 -13.77 -2.73 -17.10
CA TRP A 625 -13.02 -2.91 -15.86
C TRP A 625 -12.45 -4.34 -15.87
N GLY A 626 -11.20 -4.50 -15.41
CA GLY A 626 -10.55 -5.79 -15.39
C GLY A 626 -9.04 -5.68 -15.52
N ALA A 627 -8.34 -6.66 -14.95
CA ALA A 627 -6.91 -6.86 -15.13
C ALA A 627 -6.70 -8.09 -16.04
N VAL A 628 -5.78 -7.97 -16.99
CA VAL A 628 -5.39 -9.04 -17.91
C VAL A 628 -3.95 -9.40 -17.60
N GLU A 629 -3.75 -10.54 -16.92
CA GLU A 629 -2.42 -11.04 -16.51
C GLU A 629 -1.53 -11.32 -17.73
N GLY A 630 -2.09 -11.88 -18.80
CA GLY A 630 -1.36 -12.14 -20.04
C GLY A 630 -2.29 -12.37 -21.22
N TYR A 631 -1.88 -11.88 -22.40
CA TYR A 631 -2.62 -12.08 -23.65
C TYR A 631 -1.67 -12.16 -24.84
N VAL A 632 -1.70 -13.27 -25.56
CA VAL A 632 -0.79 -13.55 -26.69
C VAL A 632 -1.59 -13.73 -27.98
N ILE A 633 -1.20 -12.99 -29.02
CA ILE A 633 -1.71 -13.15 -30.38
C ILE A 633 -0.63 -13.89 -31.19
N THR A 634 -0.88 -15.16 -31.50
CA THR A 634 0.10 -16.06 -32.15
C THR A 634 -0.06 -16.15 -33.66
N ALA A 635 -1.13 -15.58 -34.22
CA ALA A 635 -1.44 -15.61 -35.64
C ALA A 635 -1.87 -14.24 -36.15
N LEU A 636 -1.77 -14.03 -37.47
CA LEU A 636 -2.34 -12.86 -38.11
C LEU A 636 -3.87 -12.97 -38.10
N GLU A 637 -4.52 -12.09 -37.35
CA GLU A 637 -5.97 -12.06 -37.22
C GLU A 637 -6.51 -10.64 -37.13
N SER A 638 -7.82 -10.49 -37.31
CA SER A 638 -8.48 -9.18 -37.20
C SER A 638 -8.56 -8.73 -35.72
N PRO A 639 -8.56 -7.42 -35.43
CA PRO A 639 -8.76 -6.91 -34.07
C PRO A 639 -10.04 -7.43 -33.41
N ARG A 640 -11.10 -7.64 -34.20
CA ARG A 640 -12.34 -8.26 -33.71
C ARG A 640 -12.10 -9.69 -33.21
N ALA A 641 -11.30 -10.46 -33.93
CA ALA A 641 -10.96 -11.83 -33.54
C ALA A 641 -10.12 -11.83 -32.25
N SER A 642 -9.20 -10.87 -32.07
CA SER A 642 -8.43 -10.73 -30.82
C SER A 642 -9.29 -10.23 -29.64
N ILE A 643 -10.22 -9.32 -29.87
CA ILE A 643 -11.10 -8.79 -28.81
C ILE A 643 -12.17 -9.81 -28.41
N ALA A 644 -12.64 -10.68 -29.30
CA ALA A 644 -13.73 -11.61 -29.02
C ALA A 644 -13.48 -12.58 -27.84
N PRO A 645 -12.28 -13.18 -27.67
CA PRO A 645 -11.93 -13.94 -26.48
C PRO A 645 -12.01 -13.12 -25.19
N LEU A 646 -11.53 -11.87 -25.21
CA LEU A 646 -11.63 -10.95 -24.07
C LEU A 646 -13.10 -10.64 -23.74
N ALA A 647 -13.91 -10.33 -24.76
CA ALA A 647 -15.34 -10.07 -24.62
C ALA A 647 -16.09 -11.25 -23.99
N ARG A 648 -15.72 -12.48 -24.37
CA ARG A 648 -16.29 -13.71 -23.80
C ARG A 648 -15.82 -13.96 -22.37
N HIS A 649 -14.54 -13.73 -22.08
CA HIS A 649 -13.96 -13.98 -20.76
C HIS A 649 -14.47 -12.98 -19.71
N PHE A 650 -14.40 -11.69 -20.02
CA PHE A 650 -14.82 -10.61 -19.11
C PHE A 650 -16.31 -10.26 -19.21
N GLY A 651 -17.01 -10.74 -20.25
CA GLY A 651 -18.44 -10.52 -20.41
C GLY A 651 -18.79 -9.08 -20.78
N PHE A 652 -18.18 -8.54 -21.84
CA PHE A 652 -18.53 -7.22 -22.38
C PHE A 652 -18.99 -7.28 -23.83
N ASP A 653 -19.68 -6.24 -24.27
CA ASP A 653 -20.10 -6.04 -25.64
C ASP A 653 -19.46 -4.77 -26.23
N ALA A 654 -19.28 -4.78 -27.55
CA ALA A 654 -18.87 -3.62 -28.33
C ALA A 654 -20.09 -3.11 -29.09
N VAL A 655 -20.62 -1.95 -28.69
CA VAL A 655 -21.85 -1.38 -29.25
C VAL A 655 -21.52 -0.07 -29.94
N GLU A 656 -22.01 0.10 -31.16
CA GLU A 656 -21.93 1.37 -31.87
C GLU A 656 -23.08 2.27 -31.43
N THR A 657 -22.78 3.51 -31.08
CA THR A 657 -23.78 4.55 -30.84
C THR A 657 -23.15 5.89 -31.18
N GLU A 658 -23.83 6.71 -32.00
CA GLU A 658 -23.37 8.04 -32.43
C GLU A 658 -21.99 8.05 -33.11
N GLY A 659 -21.63 6.98 -33.82
CA GLY A 659 -20.34 6.84 -34.51
C GLY A 659 -19.16 6.45 -33.61
N VAL A 660 -19.41 6.17 -32.33
CA VAL A 660 -18.42 5.71 -31.34
C VAL A 660 -18.70 4.25 -31.00
N ILE A 661 -17.66 3.42 -31.02
CA ILE A 661 -17.74 2.06 -30.49
C ILE A 661 -17.48 2.12 -28.99
N ARG A 662 -18.54 1.87 -28.22
CA ARG A 662 -18.52 1.85 -26.77
C ARG A 662 -18.42 0.41 -26.29
N PHE A 663 -17.39 0.12 -25.51
CA PHE A 663 -17.17 -1.19 -24.91
C PHE A 663 -17.70 -1.18 -23.48
N ARG A 664 -18.66 -2.07 -23.18
CA ARG A 664 -19.39 -2.05 -21.90
C ARG A 664 -19.57 -3.45 -21.35
N LEU A 665 -19.23 -3.63 -20.08
CA LEU A 665 -19.53 -4.86 -19.34
C LEU A 665 -21.04 -5.12 -19.24
N ARG A 666 -21.41 -6.39 -19.35
CA ARG A 666 -22.79 -6.90 -19.18
C ARG A 666 -23.20 -6.87 -17.71
N GLY A 667 -24.51 -7.06 -17.47
CA GLY A 667 -25.04 -7.18 -16.10
C GLY A 667 -25.30 -5.85 -15.38
N ARG A 668 -25.36 -4.74 -16.12
CA ARG A 668 -25.74 -3.42 -15.59
C ARG A 668 -27.23 -3.35 -15.26
N ALA A 669 -27.61 -2.35 -14.46
CA ALA A 669 -29.00 -2.02 -14.19
C ALA A 669 -29.78 -1.72 -15.48
N ALA A 670 -31.08 -2.05 -15.48
CA ALA A 670 -31.96 -1.67 -16.57
C ALA A 670 -32.05 -0.13 -16.65
N ILE A 671 -31.84 0.42 -17.83
CA ILE A 671 -31.90 1.88 -18.09
C ILE A 671 -33.27 2.36 -18.57
N ALA A 672 -34.13 1.42 -18.95
CA ALA A 672 -35.47 1.69 -19.42
C ALA A 672 -36.38 0.51 -19.08
N THR A 673 -37.62 0.81 -18.72
CA THR A 673 -38.72 -0.16 -18.64
C THR A 673 -39.68 0.18 -19.77
N ILE A 674 -39.92 -0.77 -20.65
CA ILE A 674 -40.85 -0.62 -21.78
C ILE A 674 -42.10 -1.43 -21.45
N ALA A 675 -43.24 -0.77 -21.27
CA ALA A 675 -44.50 -1.46 -21.02
C ALA A 675 -45.04 -2.05 -22.34
N PRO A 676 -45.91 -3.08 -22.30
CA PRO A 676 -46.53 -3.62 -23.50
C PRO A 676 -47.22 -2.56 -24.38
N ASP A 677 -47.82 -1.54 -23.75
CA ASP A 677 -48.49 -0.42 -24.45
C ASP A 677 -47.51 0.54 -25.14
N ASP A 678 -46.22 0.50 -24.79
CA ASP A 678 -45.16 1.30 -25.41
C ASP A 678 -44.52 0.60 -26.62
N LEU A 679 -44.89 -0.66 -26.89
CA LEU A 679 -44.36 -1.44 -28.01
C LEU A 679 -45.00 -1.01 -29.34
N VAL A 680 -44.19 -1.01 -30.40
CA VAL A 680 -44.68 -0.73 -31.75
C VAL A 680 -45.29 -1.99 -32.35
N ALA A 681 -46.54 -1.91 -32.80
CA ALA A 681 -47.22 -3.02 -33.45
C ALA A 681 -46.44 -3.48 -34.71
N PRO A 682 -46.13 -4.78 -34.84
CA PRO A 682 -45.49 -5.31 -36.03
C PRO A 682 -46.47 -5.30 -37.21
N ARG A 683 -45.95 -5.50 -38.42
CA ARG A 683 -46.76 -5.60 -39.63
C ARG A 683 -47.72 -6.81 -39.61
N ASP A 684 -47.25 -7.92 -39.02
CA ASP A 684 -47.99 -9.15 -38.78
C ASP A 684 -47.48 -9.79 -37.46
N GLY A 685 -48.35 -10.43 -36.68
CA GLY A 685 -47.99 -11.13 -35.43
C GLY A 685 -48.26 -10.35 -34.13
N ASP A 686 -47.88 -10.93 -33.00
CA ASP A 686 -48.01 -10.33 -31.68
C ASP A 686 -46.95 -9.25 -31.44
N VAL A 687 -47.25 -8.25 -30.61
CA VAL A 687 -46.33 -7.14 -30.27
C VAL A 687 -45.06 -7.58 -29.55
N LEU A 688 -45.04 -8.80 -28.99
CA LEU A 688 -43.89 -9.41 -28.33
C LEU A 688 -43.85 -10.91 -28.64
N GLU A 689 -42.73 -11.38 -29.21
CA GLU A 689 -42.47 -12.80 -29.43
C GLU A 689 -41.38 -13.28 -28.46
N LEU A 690 -41.68 -14.32 -27.68
CA LEU A 690 -40.72 -14.95 -26.77
C LEU A 690 -40.33 -16.33 -27.32
N THR A 691 -39.11 -16.43 -27.86
CA THR A 691 -38.57 -17.71 -28.32
C THR A 691 -37.75 -18.39 -27.23
N ARG A 692 -38.15 -19.58 -26.82
CA ARG A 692 -37.35 -20.45 -25.93
C ARG A 692 -36.51 -21.40 -26.79
N GLY A 693 -35.19 -21.34 -26.63
CA GLY A 693 -34.26 -22.29 -27.27
C GLY A 693 -34.52 -23.74 -26.84
N GLN A 694 -34.18 -24.72 -27.70
CA GLN A 694 -34.37 -26.12 -27.38
C GLN A 694 -33.41 -26.56 -26.27
N GLU A 695 -33.95 -27.28 -25.28
CA GLU A 695 -33.18 -27.73 -24.11
C GLU A 695 -31.94 -28.56 -24.51
N THR A 696 -32.06 -29.34 -25.59
CA THR A 696 -31.00 -30.19 -26.15
C THR A 696 -29.89 -29.42 -26.86
N GLU A 697 -30.11 -28.14 -27.18
CA GLU A 697 -29.13 -27.26 -27.83
C GLU A 697 -28.35 -26.41 -26.81
N LEU A 698 -28.79 -26.37 -25.55
CA LEU A 698 -28.09 -25.65 -24.49
C LEU A 698 -26.80 -26.39 -24.09
N PRO A 699 -25.69 -25.68 -23.84
CA PRO A 699 -24.43 -26.31 -23.46
C PRO A 699 -24.57 -27.05 -22.13
N GLN A 700 -24.26 -28.35 -22.13
CA GLN A 700 -24.22 -29.17 -20.91
C GLN A 700 -23.00 -28.87 -20.04
N ALA A 701 -21.91 -28.47 -20.68
CA ALA A 701 -20.67 -28.12 -20.03
C ALA A 701 -20.01 -26.95 -20.78
N LEU A 702 -19.35 -26.10 -20.01
CA LEU A 702 -18.44 -25.09 -20.52
C LEU A 702 -17.03 -25.51 -20.14
N LYS A 703 -16.11 -25.46 -21.11
CA LYS A 703 -14.71 -25.82 -20.94
C LYS A 703 -13.84 -24.64 -21.29
N TRP A 704 -12.88 -24.33 -20.45
CA TRP A 704 -11.88 -23.30 -20.67
C TRP A 704 -10.51 -23.92 -20.63
N GLN A 705 -9.67 -23.55 -21.60
CA GLN A 705 -8.25 -23.80 -21.56
C GLN A 705 -7.58 -22.48 -21.20
N VAL A 706 -6.78 -22.48 -20.14
CA VAL A 706 -6.08 -21.31 -19.60
C VAL A 706 -4.60 -21.64 -19.43
N ALA A 707 -3.74 -20.64 -19.52
CA ALA A 707 -2.34 -20.78 -19.14
C ALA A 707 -2.22 -20.56 -17.63
N ARG A 708 -1.41 -21.38 -16.95
CA ARG A 708 -1.12 -21.22 -15.51
C ARG A 708 -0.02 -20.18 -15.31
N ALA A 709 -0.41 -18.91 -15.25
CA ALA A 709 0.52 -17.78 -15.07
C ALA A 709 1.18 -17.73 -13.68
N ASP A 710 0.71 -18.57 -12.75
CA ASP A 710 1.25 -18.82 -11.42
C ASP A 710 2.25 -20.00 -11.39
N GLU A 711 2.48 -20.68 -12.52
CA GLU A 711 3.45 -21.77 -12.66
C GLU A 711 4.24 -21.63 -13.99
N ASP A 712 4.62 -22.74 -14.64
CA ASP A 712 5.42 -22.78 -15.88
C ASP A 712 4.61 -22.47 -17.15
N TYR A 713 3.48 -21.74 -17.05
CA TYR A 713 2.58 -21.40 -18.16
C TYR A 713 1.97 -22.61 -18.91
N ASP A 714 1.97 -23.79 -18.29
CA ASP A 714 1.32 -24.97 -18.84
C ASP A 714 -0.19 -24.76 -19.03
N ALA A 715 -0.77 -25.50 -19.98
CA ALA A 715 -2.20 -25.44 -20.24
C ALA A 715 -2.99 -26.19 -19.16
N ALA A 716 -3.86 -25.49 -18.44
CA ALA A 716 -4.89 -26.08 -17.60
C ALA A 716 -6.24 -26.08 -18.33
N VAL A 717 -7.03 -27.14 -18.13
CA VAL A 717 -8.41 -27.20 -18.59
C VAL A 717 -9.33 -27.28 -17.38
N VAL A 718 -10.27 -26.33 -17.30
CA VAL A 718 -11.31 -26.31 -16.28
C VAL A 718 -12.68 -26.49 -16.94
N GLU A 719 -13.57 -27.19 -16.25
CA GLU A 719 -14.92 -27.51 -16.73
C GLU A 719 -15.95 -27.10 -15.68
N ALA A 720 -16.97 -26.35 -16.12
CA ALA A 720 -18.19 -26.14 -15.35
C ALA A 720 -19.32 -26.91 -16.02
N ARG A 721 -19.92 -27.84 -15.30
CA ARG A 721 -21.07 -28.61 -15.78
C ARG A 721 -22.35 -28.03 -15.23
N ARG A 722 -23.39 -28.03 -16.06
CA ARG A 722 -24.73 -27.76 -15.59
C ARG A 722 -25.12 -28.83 -14.58
N ILE A 723 -25.53 -28.42 -13.38
CA ILE A 723 -26.11 -29.33 -12.38
C ILE A 723 -27.47 -29.75 -12.93
N THR A 724 -27.51 -30.86 -13.65
CA THR A 724 -28.76 -31.53 -14.01
C THR A 724 -29.39 -32.08 -12.72
N VAL A 725 -30.56 -31.54 -12.35
CA VAL A 725 -31.44 -32.10 -11.30
C VAL A 725 -32.10 -33.36 -11.83
#